data_AF-A0A2H6KJD8-F1
#
_entry.id   AF-A0A2H6KJD8-F1
#
_cell.length_a   1.000
_cell.length_b   1.000
_cell.length_c   1.000
_cell.angle_alpha   90.00
_cell.angle_beta   90.00
_cell.angle_gamma   90.00
#
_symmetry.space_group_name_H-M   'P 1'
#
loop_
_entity.id
_entity.type
_entity.pdbx_description
1 polymer ?
#
loop_
_entity_poly.entity_id
_entity_poly.type
_entity_poly.pdbx_seq_one_letter_code
_entity_poly.pdbx_strand_id
1 'polypeptide(L)'
;MAFLHGVLSGVKEDDNVTKYDKDDDINSIIDTLHDNVGNGREAFGDAVDKVDEKIKKVTGPLDKLLEGGDEVNFKKIPQLIQDIQGMQGKTYDEDRKGLTEKTQESLNALNSVDKQLSNKLHPHVKLMHNAVGTFRQNADEDHEGLKTVCQKADSEFQTLNDNVERGFSDVTSKLYFDIDTLKHNVANKHKTALEASIQTAKQTLVAAESKAKKYVSGTFIINKRSHFDDKFKAIEQLLADIKHDGTSVASGRESKLRVVVNSVKEGIEALDGELNSGARQMGDAIEKAVRDVGVALGQLDEKVQADLHRLLGRIEAAIKGYVTKQVEAIITGIKSVEYYSHGNNKGVKALEDALKGSALQELLRQSKDTNGFGGSLEGALYSLQQAAMKVTGQDDVNSIDQHPEVIISALFSDINRKVGKKFNNAHRKPENVPDLMENYHKWVTGKNGAEANSLKTKIDEIKKSLGRFFNRGENIDGNSEFNLGVDGKFSAYHKKRQAAVTSITKILSNIETLEKIPEAVKQARNSVEGFLNEINQNFKDLNTQVQETIKTLEQALRNLTYMIQDINAEIDSVHANVKEALQKFHGEYIRDSKNALTNLKKEALQQYAESKIKELENLIALVTEHNAKIDKIIDEDKRSSTKGLLKWMKGDADYKLENIQQIVPAQLKPSQHSEKFKTLSEKLQPYLDKLLDYIKHHVMIPGERPSPTEQSQLVSSIKTRLDTLLEYLKNHNDRQVKNNTVKRIHTFDDVSTRYLTELNDSISALSPSNFHGFHNPLLLDALKAGMTQFTEQLSHAYVNAYSGQKRTDDWVKEETKMVDDQPQKITVLSTEGRNCAKVCLTILEMMRYDFNDLLSGCSESASIQINLYNNQKLGRWFRKRGFKVNSDSGKQHGELQDKQSMRGTEIKTLLNKNIVGASGIEVLKMWKQEWMKEQDEKKSYSKQQGGTLITHKTVYNTEHINLLDIIRFLKVPLGAYYRSSHHFLPPKPRSPSNVYQMLQWLLGLYFNPMYQKLEAHIAQLFAGLKAQYKLEHPHLDVTVPDDLKKYIHSPLSSEQLTTVLRNVCLYSEDTLTAFLGRGHADGRYAVEFYTNSDQLLYPTSVGTCFDMLVDTSFRVYNQLRFVYKQCNNGTKSGGWNDCWYGQHVGGSSWNCNTKQCANQNCPQIANQKTNQSADQRCDQHPICGVKSPLNRSLKMGYQAFYLIHLKHLVVSLRVQCPTTLESRVSLPWALPILAM
;
A
#
# COMPACT_ATOMS: atom_id res chain seq x y z
N MET A 1 -44.58 -10.50 7.23
CA MET A 1 -45.47 -9.50 7.85
C MET A 1 -45.72 -9.83 9.31
N ALA A 2 -46.54 -10.84 9.66
CA ALA A 2 -46.85 -11.17 11.06
C ALA A 2 -45.62 -11.32 11.98
N PHE A 3 -44.57 -12.02 11.52
CA PHE A 3 -43.29 -12.09 12.25
C PHE A 3 -42.68 -10.70 12.52
N LEU A 4 -42.58 -9.86 11.49
CA LEU A 4 -42.01 -8.50 11.60
C LEU A 4 -42.86 -7.60 12.52
N HIS A 5 -44.19 -7.70 12.42
CA HIS A 5 -45.13 -6.99 13.28
C HIS A 5 -44.90 -7.34 14.75
N GLY A 6 -44.80 -8.63 15.08
CA GLY A 6 -44.53 -9.08 16.44
C GLY A 6 -43.15 -8.63 16.97
N VAL A 7 -42.10 -8.74 16.14
CA VAL A 7 -40.75 -8.29 16.54
C VAL A 7 -40.71 -6.78 16.80
N LEU A 8 -41.24 -5.96 15.89
CA LEU A 8 -41.27 -4.50 16.04
C LEU A 8 -42.11 -4.07 17.24
N SER A 9 -43.25 -4.73 17.48
CA SER A 9 -44.08 -4.51 18.66
C SER A 9 -43.34 -4.82 19.97
N GLY A 10 -42.45 -5.82 19.96
CA GLY A 10 -41.66 -6.22 21.13
C GLY A 10 -40.51 -5.26 21.47
N VAL A 11 -40.04 -4.44 20.52
CA VAL A 11 -38.90 -3.52 20.72
C VAL A 11 -39.29 -2.04 20.71
N LYS A 12 -40.57 -1.72 20.49
CA LYS A 12 -41.01 -0.32 20.29
C LYS A 12 -40.79 0.60 21.50
N GLU A 13 -40.72 0.04 22.71
CA GLU A 13 -40.51 0.79 23.96
C GLU A 13 -39.02 0.83 24.39
N ASP A 14 -38.11 0.19 23.64
CA ASP A 14 -36.68 0.18 23.97
C ASP A 14 -36.05 1.56 23.68
N ASP A 15 -35.28 2.12 24.62
CA ASP A 15 -34.53 3.38 24.46
C ASP A 15 -33.58 3.33 23.24
N ASN A 16 -33.05 2.14 22.91
CA ASN A 16 -32.24 1.90 21.72
C ASN A 16 -33.00 2.12 20.40
N VAL A 17 -34.32 2.16 20.44
CA VAL A 17 -35.22 2.36 19.30
C VAL A 17 -35.90 3.73 19.39
N THR A 18 -36.52 4.04 20.53
CA THR A 18 -37.30 5.28 20.74
C THR A 18 -36.46 6.54 20.63
N LYS A 19 -35.19 6.54 21.07
CA LYS A 19 -34.29 7.70 20.95
C LYS A 19 -34.13 8.20 19.51
N TYR A 20 -34.18 7.27 18.56
CA TYR A 20 -34.00 7.53 17.14
C TYR A 20 -35.35 7.62 16.40
N ASP A 21 -36.47 7.49 17.11
CA ASP A 21 -37.83 7.57 16.60
C ASP A 21 -38.49 8.90 16.96
N LYS A 22 -38.07 10.00 16.31
CA LYS A 22 -38.45 11.35 16.71
C LYS A 22 -39.89 11.78 16.36
N ASP A 23 -40.66 11.00 15.59
CA ASP A 23 -41.99 11.39 15.08
C ASP A 23 -43.07 10.26 15.09
N ASP A 24 -42.98 9.28 16.01
CA ASP A 24 -43.99 8.21 16.22
C ASP A 24 -44.25 7.28 15.00
N ASP A 25 -43.23 7.10 14.16
CA ASP A 25 -43.33 6.40 12.87
C ASP A 25 -43.28 4.86 13.01
N ILE A 26 -42.78 4.30 14.13
CA ILE A 26 -42.79 2.84 14.34
C ILE A 26 -44.21 2.29 14.53
N ASN A 27 -45.09 3.04 15.19
CA ASN A 27 -46.47 2.64 15.41
C ASN A 27 -47.24 2.58 14.08
N SER A 28 -47.02 3.55 13.17
CA SER A 28 -47.63 3.53 11.83
C SER A 28 -47.22 2.31 11.00
N ILE A 29 -45.98 1.83 11.17
CA ILE A 29 -45.44 0.65 10.47
C ILE A 29 -45.99 -0.63 11.08
N ILE A 30 -46.10 -0.69 12.42
CA ILE A 30 -46.77 -1.77 13.13
C ILE A 30 -48.21 -1.91 12.63
N ASP A 31 -48.96 -0.81 12.57
CA ASP A 31 -50.33 -0.77 12.04
C ASP A 31 -50.36 -1.20 10.56
N THR A 32 -49.44 -0.68 9.74
CA THR A 32 -49.32 -1.08 8.32
C THR A 32 -49.06 -2.58 8.19
N LEU A 33 -48.16 -3.16 8.99
CA LEU A 33 -47.85 -4.59 8.92
C LEU A 33 -49.03 -5.44 9.40
N HIS A 34 -49.73 -5.00 10.44
CA HIS A 34 -50.92 -5.63 10.99
C HIS A 34 -52.05 -5.66 9.94
N ASP A 35 -52.38 -4.50 9.37
CA ASP A 35 -53.49 -4.34 8.42
C ASP A 35 -53.25 -5.05 7.09
N ASN A 36 -51.98 -5.36 6.78
CA ASN A 36 -51.59 -6.06 5.56
C ASN A 36 -51.37 -7.56 5.72
N VAL A 37 -51.49 -8.12 6.94
CA VAL A 37 -51.51 -9.57 7.13
C VAL A 37 -52.71 -10.17 6.39
N GLY A 38 -52.45 -11.02 5.39
CA GLY A 38 -53.48 -11.69 4.59
C GLY A 38 -53.83 -11.00 3.27
N ASN A 39 -53.35 -9.78 3.01
CA ASN A 39 -53.64 -9.01 1.78
C ASN A 39 -52.80 -9.45 0.55
N GLY A 40 -52.06 -10.55 0.64
CA GLY A 40 -51.27 -11.09 -0.46
C GLY A 40 -49.98 -10.30 -0.74
N ARG A 41 -49.40 -10.52 -1.93
CA ARG A 41 -48.06 -9.99 -2.29
C ARG A 41 -48.04 -8.49 -2.60
N GLU A 42 -49.16 -7.92 -3.09
CA GLU A 42 -49.24 -6.49 -3.46
C GLU A 42 -48.95 -5.59 -2.25
N ALA A 43 -49.48 -5.94 -1.08
CA ALA A 43 -49.24 -5.23 0.16
C ALA A 43 -47.90 -5.57 0.85
N PHE A 44 -47.35 -6.76 0.58
CA PHE A 44 -46.11 -7.22 1.24
C PHE A 44 -44.90 -6.37 0.86
N GLY A 45 -44.79 -5.94 -0.40
CA GLY A 45 -43.68 -5.12 -0.87
C GLY A 45 -43.61 -3.78 -0.15
N ASP A 46 -44.69 -3.00 -0.24
CA ASP A 46 -44.79 -1.68 0.37
C ASP A 46 -44.59 -1.74 1.90
N ALA A 47 -45.13 -2.77 2.56
CA ALA A 47 -44.96 -2.96 4.00
C ALA A 47 -43.52 -3.30 4.37
N VAL A 48 -42.80 -4.04 3.52
CA VAL A 48 -41.37 -4.36 3.71
C VAL A 48 -40.47 -3.15 3.43
N ASP A 49 -40.77 -2.36 2.40
CA ASP A 49 -40.00 -1.16 2.06
C ASP A 49 -40.07 -0.13 3.21
N LYS A 50 -41.25 0.05 3.82
CA LYS A 50 -41.43 0.88 5.03
C LYS A 50 -40.62 0.37 6.22
N VAL A 51 -40.53 -0.95 6.41
CA VAL A 51 -39.68 -1.54 7.46
C VAL A 51 -38.20 -1.27 7.18
N ASP A 52 -37.75 -1.39 5.93
CA ASP A 52 -36.36 -1.09 5.55
C ASP A 52 -36.02 0.41 5.71
N GLU A 53 -36.91 1.31 5.29
CA GLU A 53 -36.78 2.75 5.54
C GLU A 53 -36.66 3.08 7.03
N LYS A 54 -37.45 2.42 7.87
CA LYS A 54 -37.40 2.62 9.31
C LYS A 54 -36.11 2.09 9.93
N ILE A 55 -35.66 0.91 9.53
CA ILE A 55 -34.37 0.37 9.96
C ILE A 55 -33.25 1.35 9.58
N LYS A 56 -33.28 1.93 8.36
CA LYS A 56 -32.34 2.99 7.95
C LYS A 56 -32.43 4.25 8.82
N LYS A 57 -33.62 4.68 9.25
CA LYS A 57 -33.79 5.82 10.16
C LYS A 57 -33.29 5.56 11.58
N VAL A 58 -33.30 4.30 12.05
CA VAL A 58 -32.77 3.93 13.38
C VAL A 58 -31.25 3.72 13.34
N THR A 59 -30.71 3.12 12.28
CA THR A 59 -29.25 2.89 12.15
C THR A 59 -28.49 4.10 11.61
N GLY A 60 -29.12 4.92 10.76
CA GLY A 60 -28.49 6.05 10.08
C GLY A 60 -27.99 7.19 10.99
N PRO A 61 -28.68 7.58 12.08
CA PRO A 61 -28.15 8.53 13.06
C PRO A 61 -26.83 8.06 13.68
N LEU A 62 -26.66 6.75 13.91
CA LEU A 62 -25.40 6.17 14.42
C LEU A 62 -24.29 6.20 13.36
N ASP A 63 -24.63 6.09 12.07
CA ASP A 63 -23.67 6.31 10.97
C ASP A 63 -23.25 7.78 10.88
N LYS A 64 -24.19 8.71 11.10
CA LYS A 64 -23.91 10.15 11.17
C LYS A 64 -23.07 10.57 12.39
N LEU A 65 -23.04 9.80 13.49
CA LEU A 65 -22.13 10.05 14.63
C LEU A 65 -20.65 9.86 14.27
N LEU A 66 -20.36 9.08 13.23
CA LEU A 66 -19.00 8.86 12.71
C LEU A 66 -18.73 9.70 11.45
N GLU A 67 -19.76 9.97 10.63
CA GLU A 67 -19.59 10.53 9.28
C GLU A 67 -20.25 11.91 9.04
N GLY A 68 -21.11 12.41 9.93
CA GLY A 68 -22.02 13.57 9.73
C GLY A 68 -21.43 14.98 9.93
N GLY A 69 -22.29 16.02 9.89
CA GLY A 69 -21.93 17.45 9.98
C GLY A 69 -21.79 18.03 11.40
N ASP A 70 -21.46 19.33 11.48
CA ASP A 70 -20.94 20.05 12.66
C ASP A 70 -21.79 20.01 13.95
N GLU A 71 -23.09 19.67 13.88
CA GLU A 71 -24.00 19.74 15.03
C GLU A 71 -24.09 18.44 15.86
N VAL A 72 -23.48 17.31 15.41
CA VAL A 72 -23.78 15.98 15.98
C VAL A 72 -22.61 14.97 16.02
N ASN A 73 -21.34 15.41 16.00
CA ASN A 73 -20.26 14.50 15.59
C ASN A 73 -19.01 14.41 16.51
N PHE A 74 -18.46 13.18 16.64
CA PHE A 74 -17.13 12.86 17.16
C PHE A 74 -15.96 13.06 16.15
N LYS A 75 -16.21 13.41 14.87
CA LYS A 75 -15.23 13.66 13.77
C LYS A 75 -14.20 14.72 14.10
N LYS A 76 -14.56 15.65 14.98
CA LYS A 76 -13.61 16.69 15.39
C LYS A 76 -12.51 16.11 16.27
N ILE A 77 -12.60 14.85 16.73
CA ILE A 77 -11.51 14.14 17.40
C ILE A 77 -10.39 13.77 16.40
N PRO A 78 -10.67 13.16 15.22
CA PRO A 78 -9.68 13.05 14.15
C PRO A 78 -9.07 14.39 13.71
N GLN A 79 -9.90 15.43 13.57
CA GLN A 79 -9.40 16.78 13.27
C GLN A 79 -8.55 17.34 14.42
N LEU A 80 -8.92 17.10 15.67
CA LEU A 80 -8.14 17.45 16.85
C LEU A 80 -6.78 16.72 16.83
N ILE A 81 -6.72 15.45 16.43
CA ILE A 81 -5.46 14.74 16.23
C ILE A 81 -4.63 15.43 15.13
N GLN A 82 -5.25 15.81 14.00
CA GLN A 82 -4.55 16.55 12.93
C GLN A 82 -4.11 17.94 13.35
N ASP A 83 -4.88 18.65 14.18
CA ASP A 83 -4.54 19.98 14.66
C ASP A 83 -3.39 19.88 15.67
N ILE A 84 -3.44 18.90 16.58
CA ILE A 84 -2.38 18.58 17.54
C ILE A 84 -1.10 18.15 16.79
N GLN A 85 -1.22 17.35 15.72
CA GLN A 85 -0.10 17.00 14.83
C GLN A 85 0.40 18.23 14.04
N GLY A 86 -0.50 19.08 13.58
CA GLY A 86 -0.18 20.32 12.85
C GLY A 86 0.45 21.41 13.72
N MET A 87 0.37 21.28 15.05
CA MET A 87 1.14 22.09 15.99
C MET A 87 2.61 21.65 16.06
N GLN A 88 2.96 20.43 15.64
CA GLN A 88 4.35 19.99 15.55
C GLN A 88 5.08 20.81 14.46
N GLY A 89 5.99 21.68 14.87
CA GLY A 89 6.82 22.49 13.96
C GLY A 89 6.27 23.87 13.60
N LYS A 90 5.16 24.33 14.21
CA LYS A 90 4.65 25.71 14.08
C LYS A 90 5.05 26.61 15.25
N THR A 91 5.02 27.93 15.04
CA THR A 91 5.25 28.96 16.08
C THR A 91 4.16 28.93 17.15
N TYR A 92 4.58 28.89 18.43
CA TYR A 92 3.74 28.61 19.62
C TYR A 92 2.65 29.65 19.94
N ASP A 93 2.63 30.79 19.24
CA ASP A 93 1.75 31.93 19.53
C ASP A 93 0.44 31.98 18.72
N GLU A 94 0.27 31.18 17.66
CA GLU A 94 -0.84 31.41 16.71
C GLU A 94 -2.08 30.50 16.87
N ASP A 95 -2.00 29.30 17.48
CA ASP A 95 -3.07 28.27 17.31
C ASP A 95 -3.68 27.71 18.64
N ARG A 96 -3.72 28.48 19.74
CA ARG A 96 -4.30 27.99 21.03
C ARG A 96 -5.84 28.07 21.14
N LYS A 97 -6.52 28.78 20.23
CA LYS A 97 -7.99 28.93 20.27
C LYS A 97 -8.69 27.72 19.65
N GLY A 98 -9.46 26.98 20.46
CA GLY A 98 -10.41 25.96 19.98
C GLY A 98 -10.04 24.49 20.26
N LEU A 99 -8.89 24.18 20.87
CA LEU A 99 -8.50 22.81 21.28
C LEU A 99 -9.52 22.16 22.24
N THR A 100 -9.98 22.91 23.24
CA THR A 100 -11.00 22.46 24.20
C THR A 100 -12.42 22.52 23.64
N GLU A 101 -12.69 23.34 22.62
CA GLU A 101 -14.02 23.44 21.98
C GLU A 101 -14.37 22.14 21.26
N LYS A 102 -13.43 21.52 20.54
CA LYS A 102 -13.64 20.25 19.82
C LYS A 102 -14.00 19.07 20.76
N THR A 103 -13.35 18.99 21.92
CA THR A 103 -13.67 17.96 22.93
C THR A 103 -14.94 18.28 23.71
N GLN A 104 -15.28 19.57 23.89
CA GLN A 104 -16.53 20.01 24.50
C GLN A 104 -17.74 19.73 23.61
N GLU A 105 -17.62 19.92 22.29
CA GLU A 105 -18.66 19.54 21.33
C GLU A 105 -18.91 18.03 21.33
N SER A 106 -17.85 17.22 21.47
CA SER A 106 -17.97 15.75 21.63
C SER A 106 -18.69 15.37 22.92
N LEU A 107 -18.52 16.13 24.02
CA LEU A 107 -19.30 15.95 25.26
C LEU A 107 -20.78 16.31 25.04
N ASN A 108 -21.07 17.39 24.31
CA ASN A 108 -22.43 17.81 24.01
C ASN A 108 -23.15 16.79 23.09
N ALA A 109 -22.42 16.17 22.17
CA ALA A 109 -22.94 15.14 21.26
C ALA A 109 -23.46 13.89 21.98
N LEU A 110 -23.00 13.60 23.22
CA LEU A 110 -23.52 12.49 24.04
C LEU A 110 -25.03 12.62 24.34
N ASN A 111 -25.59 13.83 24.31
CA ASN A 111 -27.03 14.03 24.49
C ASN A 111 -27.88 13.55 23.30
N SER A 112 -27.25 13.35 22.14
CA SER A 112 -27.92 12.92 20.91
C SER A 112 -28.05 11.40 20.77
N VAL A 113 -27.38 10.62 21.63
CA VAL A 113 -27.41 9.15 21.63
C VAL A 113 -28.28 8.59 22.76
N ASP A 114 -28.62 7.30 22.71
CA ASP A 114 -29.37 6.61 23.75
C ASP A 114 -28.57 6.51 25.05
N LYS A 115 -29.27 6.27 26.16
CA LYS A 115 -28.68 6.32 27.50
C LYS A 115 -27.60 5.25 27.68
N GLN A 116 -27.75 4.09 27.06
CA GLN A 116 -26.83 2.97 27.21
C GLN A 116 -25.49 3.26 26.50
N LEU A 117 -25.54 3.76 25.27
CA LEU A 117 -24.37 4.18 24.51
C LEU A 117 -23.69 5.41 25.15
N SER A 118 -24.46 6.40 25.59
CA SER A 118 -23.95 7.59 26.31
C SER A 118 -23.11 7.19 27.53
N ASN A 119 -23.60 6.28 28.36
CA ASN A 119 -22.90 5.82 29.56
C ASN A 119 -21.56 5.14 29.26
N LYS A 120 -21.47 4.39 28.14
CA LYS A 120 -20.21 3.74 27.72
C LYS A 120 -19.21 4.76 27.14
N LEU A 121 -19.68 5.74 26.39
CA LEU A 121 -18.82 6.74 25.73
C LEU A 121 -18.35 7.84 26.68
N HIS A 122 -19.18 8.25 27.64
CA HIS A 122 -18.91 9.36 28.57
C HIS A 122 -17.52 9.33 29.24
N PRO A 123 -17.05 8.22 29.85
CA PRO A 123 -15.73 8.19 30.50
C PRO A 123 -14.57 8.42 29.53
N HIS A 124 -14.67 7.96 28.28
CA HIS A 124 -13.62 8.14 27.27
C HIS A 124 -13.57 9.58 26.77
N VAL A 125 -14.73 10.17 26.46
CA VAL A 125 -14.83 11.55 25.98
C VAL A 125 -14.38 12.54 27.08
N LYS A 126 -14.79 12.31 28.33
CA LYS A 126 -14.41 13.14 29.48
C LYS A 126 -12.90 13.09 29.76
N LEU A 127 -12.27 11.92 29.66
CA LEU A 127 -10.82 11.81 29.86
C LEU A 127 -10.03 12.59 28.81
N MET A 128 -10.42 12.50 27.54
CA MET A 128 -9.79 13.29 26.48
C MET A 128 -9.95 14.79 26.69
N HIS A 129 -11.16 15.25 27.06
CA HIS A 129 -11.42 16.66 27.35
C HIS A 129 -10.51 17.18 28.47
N ASN A 130 -10.39 16.43 29.56
CA ASN A 130 -9.51 16.79 30.68
C ASN A 130 -8.04 16.81 30.26
N ALA A 131 -7.56 15.81 29.52
CA ALA A 131 -6.17 15.72 29.08
C ALA A 131 -5.78 16.89 28.14
N VAL A 132 -6.67 17.27 27.22
CA VAL A 132 -6.49 18.43 26.33
C VAL A 132 -6.49 19.75 27.13
N GLY A 133 -7.37 19.86 28.13
CA GLY A 133 -7.40 21.00 29.04
C GLY A 133 -6.11 21.17 29.85
N THR A 134 -5.59 20.08 30.42
CA THR A 134 -4.32 20.08 31.18
C THR A 134 -3.12 20.45 30.30
N PHE A 135 -3.05 19.90 29.08
CA PHE A 135 -1.97 20.24 28.14
C PHE A 135 -1.95 21.73 27.81
N ARG A 136 -3.11 22.33 27.51
CA ARG A 136 -3.22 23.78 27.23
C ARG A 136 -2.70 24.62 28.40
N GLN A 137 -3.06 24.27 29.63
CA GLN A 137 -2.62 25.02 30.80
C GLN A 137 -1.09 24.92 30.99
N ASN A 138 -0.52 23.72 30.93
CA ASN A 138 0.92 23.52 31.05
C ASN A 138 1.70 24.20 29.92
N ALA A 139 1.15 24.21 28.71
CA ALA A 139 1.70 24.91 27.55
C ALA A 139 1.82 26.43 27.77
N ASP A 140 0.77 27.05 28.32
CA ASP A 140 0.75 28.48 28.64
C ASP A 140 1.78 28.85 29.72
N GLU A 141 1.85 28.05 30.79
CA GLU A 141 2.75 28.28 31.92
C GLU A 141 4.24 28.10 31.54
N ASP A 142 4.59 27.06 30.78
CA ASP A 142 5.98 26.81 30.36
C ASP A 142 6.49 27.84 29.35
N HIS A 143 5.61 28.38 28.50
CA HIS A 143 5.98 29.43 27.54
C HIS A 143 6.42 30.72 28.23
N GLU A 144 5.68 31.16 29.26
CA GLU A 144 6.06 32.32 30.07
C GLU A 144 7.34 32.06 30.89
N GLY A 145 7.53 30.82 31.36
CA GLY A 145 8.79 30.39 31.97
C GLY A 145 10.00 30.53 31.04
N LEU A 146 9.88 30.04 29.79
CA LEU A 146 10.93 30.14 28.78
C LEU A 146 11.30 31.60 28.46
N LYS A 147 10.29 32.46 28.29
CA LYS A 147 10.48 33.90 28.04
C LYS A 147 11.29 34.55 29.16
N THR A 148 10.96 34.23 30.40
CA THR A 148 11.66 34.73 31.59
C THR A 148 13.13 34.28 31.62
N VAL A 149 13.41 33.01 31.30
CA VAL A 149 14.78 32.46 31.27
C VAL A 149 15.61 33.10 30.14
N CYS A 150 15.05 33.24 28.93
CA CYS A 150 15.74 33.87 27.82
C CYS A 150 16.07 35.35 28.10
N GLN A 151 15.13 36.10 28.68
CA GLN A 151 15.35 37.49 29.08
C GLN A 151 16.46 37.62 30.14
N LYS A 152 16.51 36.71 31.10
CA LYS A 152 17.56 36.68 32.11
C LYS A 152 18.93 36.39 31.49
N ALA A 153 19.02 35.41 30.58
CA ALA A 153 20.26 35.10 29.88
C ALA A 153 20.79 36.28 29.04
N ASP A 154 19.90 37.03 28.37
CA ASP A 154 20.26 38.26 27.67
C ASP A 154 20.89 39.29 28.61
N SER A 155 20.26 39.54 29.76
CA SER A 155 20.73 40.54 30.72
C SER A 155 22.13 40.22 31.30
N GLU A 156 22.39 38.93 31.58
CA GLU A 156 23.66 38.48 32.16
C GLU A 156 24.80 38.52 31.12
N PHE A 157 24.55 38.07 29.88
CA PHE A 157 25.54 38.13 28.81
C PHE A 157 25.83 39.57 28.36
N GLN A 158 24.84 40.45 28.40
CA GLN A 158 25.04 41.86 28.13
C GLN A 158 25.94 42.51 29.17
N THR A 159 25.69 42.22 30.46
CA THR A 159 26.56 42.67 31.56
C THR A 159 28.00 42.16 31.39
N LEU A 160 28.18 40.89 30.99
CA LEU A 160 29.49 40.29 30.76
C LEU A 160 30.23 40.96 29.59
N ASN A 161 29.55 41.14 28.45
CA ASN A 161 30.12 41.80 27.28
C ASN A 161 30.51 43.26 27.57
N ASP A 162 29.66 44.01 28.29
CA ASP A 162 29.94 45.39 28.68
C ASP A 162 31.19 45.51 29.57
N ASN A 163 31.44 44.52 30.43
CA ASN A 163 32.64 44.45 31.26
C ASN A 163 33.91 44.17 30.43
N VAL A 164 33.83 43.28 29.44
CA VAL A 164 34.96 42.94 28.58
C VAL A 164 35.28 44.07 27.59
N GLU A 165 34.27 44.74 27.04
CA GLU A 165 34.46 45.94 26.20
C GLU A 165 35.17 47.08 26.93
N ARG A 166 34.76 47.35 28.18
CA ARG A 166 35.47 48.31 29.04
C ARG A 166 36.93 47.93 29.24
N GLY A 167 37.19 46.67 29.61
CA GLY A 167 38.57 46.18 29.80
C GLY A 167 39.42 46.25 28.52
N PHE A 168 38.83 45.94 27.36
CA PHE A 168 39.50 46.02 26.06
C PHE A 168 39.86 47.47 25.70
N SER A 169 38.92 48.40 25.90
CA SER A 169 39.13 49.83 25.68
C SER A 169 40.25 50.39 26.56
N ASP A 170 40.27 50.02 27.85
CA ASP A 170 41.28 50.46 28.81
C ASP A 170 42.69 49.97 28.43
N VAL A 171 42.83 48.68 28.10
CA VAL A 171 44.12 48.09 27.67
C VAL A 171 44.61 48.71 26.37
N THR A 172 43.71 48.88 25.39
CA THR A 172 44.03 49.48 24.09
C THR A 172 44.50 50.92 24.26
N SER A 173 43.77 51.73 25.03
CA SER A 173 44.11 53.14 25.28
C SER A 173 45.46 53.29 25.98
N LYS A 174 45.77 52.40 26.94
CA LYS A 174 47.06 52.37 27.63
C LYS A 174 48.21 51.99 26.69
N LEU A 175 48.01 51.00 25.82
CA LEU A 175 49.01 50.58 24.83
C LEU A 175 49.35 51.70 23.84
N TYR A 176 48.35 52.41 23.30
CA TYR A 176 48.58 53.56 22.43
C TYR A 176 49.38 54.67 23.13
N PHE A 177 49.02 54.97 24.39
CA PHE A 177 49.73 55.98 25.19
C PHE A 177 51.20 55.61 25.44
N ASP A 178 51.47 54.35 25.81
CA ASP A 178 52.83 53.87 26.08
C ASP A 178 53.70 53.84 24.81
N ILE A 179 53.13 53.47 23.66
CA ILE A 179 53.83 53.46 22.36
C ILE A 179 54.15 54.88 21.88
N ASP A 180 53.20 55.82 21.98
CA ASP A 180 53.45 57.22 21.64
C ASP A 180 54.54 57.83 22.52
N THR A 181 54.53 57.49 23.81
CA THR A 181 55.59 57.89 24.76
C THR A 181 56.95 57.29 24.37
N LEU A 182 56.99 56.01 23.99
CA LEU A 182 58.22 55.35 23.55
C LEU A 182 58.78 55.96 22.26
N LYS A 183 57.92 56.16 21.25
CA LYS A 183 58.30 56.83 19.99
C LYS A 183 58.78 58.26 20.22
N HIS A 184 58.11 59.02 21.09
CA HIS A 184 58.54 60.35 21.46
C HIS A 184 59.94 60.36 22.10
N ASN A 185 60.22 59.38 22.98
CA ASN A 185 61.53 59.25 23.62
C ASN A 185 62.65 58.88 22.62
N VAL A 186 62.39 57.95 21.69
CA VAL A 186 63.34 57.55 20.65
C VAL A 186 63.61 58.69 19.66
N ALA A 187 62.56 59.37 19.19
CA ALA A 187 62.67 60.43 18.20
C ALA A 187 63.27 61.74 18.73
N ASN A 188 63.06 62.06 20.01
CA ASN A 188 63.47 63.36 20.56
C ASN A 188 64.60 63.24 21.59
N LYS A 189 64.43 62.46 22.66
CA LYS A 189 65.37 62.45 23.80
C LYS A 189 66.72 61.83 23.46
N HIS A 190 66.71 60.68 22.78
CA HIS A 190 67.95 59.95 22.43
C HIS A 190 68.62 60.48 21.16
N LYS A 191 67.82 60.86 20.15
CA LYS A 191 68.30 61.49 18.91
C LYS A 191 69.01 62.82 19.17
N THR A 192 68.40 63.73 19.92
CA THR A 192 68.94 65.09 20.14
C THR A 192 70.29 65.07 20.88
N ALA A 193 70.47 64.15 21.84
CA ALA A 193 71.73 64.02 22.58
C ALA A 193 72.90 63.50 21.72
N LEU A 194 72.62 62.56 20.81
CA LEU A 194 73.62 61.98 19.91
C LEU A 194 73.92 62.91 18.71
N GLU A 195 72.91 63.53 18.13
CA GLU A 195 73.07 64.53 17.06
C GLU A 195 73.88 65.74 17.55
N ALA A 196 73.60 66.24 18.76
CA ALA A 196 74.38 67.32 19.36
C ALA A 196 75.86 66.93 19.55
N SER A 197 76.13 65.69 19.98
CA SER A 197 77.50 65.18 20.19
C SER A 197 78.28 65.05 18.88
N ILE A 198 77.67 64.47 17.84
CA ILE A 198 78.30 64.30 16.52
C ILE A 198 78.47 65.64 15.79
N GLN A 199 77.50 66.55 15.92
CA GLN A 199 77.58 67.90 15.33
C GLN A 199 78.65 68.75 16.01
N THR A 200 78.80 68.64 17.33
CA THR A 200 79.89 69.29 18.08
C THR A 200 81.27 68.77 17.64
N ALA A 201 81.41 67.46 17.42
CA ALA A 201 82.63 66.88 16.87
C ALA A 201 82.95 67.38 15.45
N LYS A 202 81.94 67.46 14.57
CA LYS A 202 82.07 68.03 13.21
C LYS A 202 82.51 69.50 13.24
N GLN A 203 81.87 70.33 14.06
CA GLN A 203 82.22 71.74 14.20
C GLN A 203 83.64 71.93 14.76
N THR A 204 84.07 71.07 15.68
CA THR A 204 85.43 71.09 16.26
C THR A 204 86.48 70.74 15.21
N LEU A 205 86.23 69.74 14.36
CA LEU A 205 87.11 69.34 13.25
C LEU A 205 87.23 70.41 12.17
N VAL A 206 86.13 71.07 11.78
CA VAL A 206 86.14 72.19 10.81
C VAL A 206 86.87 73.41 11.39
N ALA A 207 86.68 73.69 12.68
CA ALA A 207 87.42 74.75 13.37
C ALA A 207 88.93 74.43 13.48
N ALA A 208 89.30 73.16 13.67
CA ALA A 208 90.69 72.70 13.66
C ALA A 208 91.32 72.78 12.26
N GLU A 209 90.60 72.41 11.20
CA GLU A 209 91.04 72.57 9.79
C GLU A 209 91.31 74.05 9.46
N SER A 210 90.38 74.93 9.86
CA SER A 210 90.52 76.38 9.67
C SER A 210 91.71 76.97 10.46
N LYS A 211 91.92 76.54 11.71
CA LYS A 211 93.11 76.90 12.50
C LYS A 211 94.41 76.38 11.90
N ALA A 212 94.44 75.14 11.41
CA ALA A 212 95.61 74.55 10.77
C ALA A 212 95.99 75.28 9.46
N LYS A 213 95.01 75.63 8.62
CA LYS A 213 95.21 76.50 7.43
C LYS A 213 95.76 77.88 7.80
N LYS A 214 95.28 78.49 8.88
CA LYS A 214 95.79 79.78 9.40
C LYS A 214 97.22 79.67 9.97
N TYR A 215 97.56 78.56 10.61
CA TYR A 215 98.89 78.32 11.18
C TYR A 215 99.96 78.15 10.10
N VAL A 216 99.64 77.45 9.00
CA VAL A 216 100.53 77.26 7.84
C VAL A 216 100.73 78.57 7.05
N SER A 217 99.68 79.38 6.88
CA SER A 217 99.75 80.64 6.11
C SER A 217 100.27 81.85 6.91
N GLY A 218 100.15 81.86 8.24
CA GLY A 218 100.50 83.00 9.09
C GLY A 218 101.69 82.82 10.05
N THR A 219 101.95 81.61 10.55
CA THR A 219 102.94 81.38 11.64
C THR A 219 104.21 80.67 11.15
N PHE A 220 104.12 79.88 10.08
CA PHE A 220 105.24 79.10 9.55
C PHE A 220 106.30 79.94 8.79
N ILE A 221 105.93 81.10 8.24
CA ILE A 221 106.88 82.02 7.56
C ILE A 221 107.79 82.74 8.56
N ILE A 222 107.33 82.99 9.78
CA ILE A 222 108.06 83.76 10.81
C ILE A 222 109.12 82.89 11.53
N ASN A 223 108.87 81.58 11.68
CA ASN A 223 109.79 80.65 12.35
C ASN A 223 110.96 80.14 11.47
N LYS A 224 111.19 80.73 10.28
CA LYS A 224 112.34 80.41 9.42
C LYS A 224 113.70 80.87 9.95
N ARG A 225 113.77 81.71 10.98
CA ARG A 225 115.03 82.38 11.36
C ARG A 225 116.09 81.43 11.94
N SER A 226 115.73 80.46 12.79
CA SER A 226 116.75 79.64 13.49
C SER A 226 117.40 78.56 12.61
N HIS A 227 116.66 77.97 11.66
CA HIS A 227 117.20 76.90 10.80
C HIS A 227 118.09 77.44 9.65
N PHE A 228 118.01 78.75 9.36
CA PHE A 228 118.93 79.48 8.46
C PHE A 228 120.20 79.97 9.19
N ASP A 229 120.09 80.39 10.46
CA ASP A 229 121.22 80.90 11.27
C ASP A 229 122.28 79.82 11.58
N ASP A 230 121.87 78.56 11.80
CA ASP A 230 122.81 77.46 12.11
C ASP A 230 123.66 77.03 10.90
N LYS A 231 123.18 77.25 9.67
CA LYS A 231 123.95 77.00 8.44
C LYS A 231 124.87 78.17 8.07
N PHE A 232 124.55 79.39 8.50
CA PHE A 232 125.37 80.60 8.28
C PHE A 232 126.59 80.67 9.21
N LYS A 233 126.48 80.27 10.48
CA LYS A 233 127.61 80.23 11.44
C LYS A 233 128.78 79.31 11.02
N ALA A 234 128.51 78.24 10.28
CA ALA A 234 129.54 77.34 9.76
C ALA A 234 130.40 77.95 8.64
N ILE A 235 129.91 79.01 7.98
CA ILE A 235 130.59 79.71 6.87
C ILE A 235 131.50 80.84 7.42
N GLU A 236 131.14 81.49 8.54
CA GLU A 236 131.94 82.55 9.17
C GLU A 236 133.27 82.03 9.76
N GLN A 237 133.34 80.77 10.15
CA GLN A 237 134.53 80.16 10.79
C GLN A 237 135.67 79.84 9.81
N LEU A 238 135.40 79.84 8.50
CA LEU A 238 136.38 79.62 7.42
C LEU A 238 137.15 80.89 6.98
N LEU A 239 136.74 82.09 7.43
CA LEU A 239 137.30 83.38 7.00
C LEU A 239 138.35 83.99 7.96
N ALA A 240 138.74 83.28 9.03
CA ALA A 240 139.65 83.80 10.06
C ALA A 240 141.14 83.81 9.63
N ASP A 241 141.58 82.96 8.69
CA ASP A 241 143.00 82.75 8.36
C ASP A 241 143.62 83.75 7.36
N ILE A 242 142.90 84.82 6.99
CA ILE A 242 143.36 85.84 6.00
C ILE A 242 143.46 87.25 6.63
N LYS A 243 143.57 87.37 7.95
CA LYS A 243 143.86 88.65 8.64
C LYS A 243 145.25 88.69 9.29
N HIS A 244 145.94 89.78 8.98
CA HIS A 244 147.30 90.20 9.30
C HIS A 244 147.51 90.57 10.79
N ASP A 245 148.68 90.22 11.36
CA ASP A 245 149.19 90.70 12.66
C ASP A 245 150.11 91.93 12.47
N GLY A 246 149.93 92.96 13.29
CA GLY A 246 150.65 94.23 13.13
C GLY A 246 152.14 94.14 13.48
N THR A 247 153.03 94.77 12.70
CA THR A 247 154.18 95.59 13.20
C THR A 247 155.03 96.21 12.07
N SER A 248 155.30 97.51 12.22
CA SER A 248 156.30 98.38 11.55
C SER A 248 156.00 99.02 10.17
N VAL A 249 156.33 100.31 10.11
CA VAL A 249 155.94 101.38 9.17
C VAL A 249 157.18 101.67 8.29
N ALA A 250 157.11 101.66 6.96
CA ALA A 250 156.77 102.84 6.15
C ALA A 250 156.53 102.45 4.67
N SER A 251 155.53 103.08 4.04
CA SER A 251 154.96 102.82 2.69
C SER A 251 153.93 101.66 2.57
N GLY A 252 152.76 101.83 3.21
CA GLY A 252 151.47 101.60 2.53
C GLY A 252 150.88 100.19 2.32
N ARG A 253 151.11 99.21 3.21
CA ARG A 253 150.29 97.99 3.50
C ARG A 253 149.75 97.16 2.30
N GLU A 254 150.56 96.24 1.75
CA GLU A 254 150.12 95.12 0.88
C GLU A 254 150.10 93.77 1.63
N SER A 255 149.23 92.82 1.22
CA SER A 255 148.96 91.54 1.92
C SER A 255 149.95 90.40 1.58
N LYS A 256 150.10 89.40 2.48
CA LYS A 256 151.01 88.22 2.32
C LYS A 256 150.81 87.45 0.99
N LEU A 257 149.65 87.54 0.36
CA LEU A 257 149.38 86.90 -0.94
C LEU A 257 150.10 87.61 -2.11
N ARG A 258 150.30 88.92 -2.04
CA ARG A 258 150.84 89.72 -3.16
C ARG A 258 152.36 89.56 -3.34
N VAL A 259 153.09 89.23 -2.27
CA VAL A 259 154.54 88.95 -2.31
C VAL A 259 154.86 87.61 -2.98
N VAL A 260 153.95 86.62 -2.92
CA VAL A 260 154.16 85.27 -3.49
C VAL A 260 153.85 85.22 -5.01
N VAL A 261 152.96 86.09 -5.49
CA VAL A 261 152.52 86.12 -6.91
C VAL A 261 153.60 86.63 -7.87
N ASN A 262 154.44 87.59 -7.47
CA ASN A 262 155.46 88.17 -8.36
C ASN A 262 156.60 87.19 -8.73
N SER A 263 156.91 86.21 -7.88
CA SER A 263 157.98 85.22 -8.15
C SER A 263 157.56 84.10 -9.12
N VAL A 264 156.25 83.86 -9.31
CA VAL A 264 155.72 82.86 -10.27
C VAL A 264 155.79 83.36 -11.71
N LYS A 265 155.65 84.67 -11.93
CA LYS A 265 155.65 85.29 -13.27
C LYS A 265 156.97 85.06 -14.02
N GLU A 266 158.11 85.25 -13.36
CA GLU A 266 159.44 85.08 -13.97
C GLU A 266 159.78 83.61 -14.32
N GLY A 267 159.11 82.62 -13.71
CA GLY A 267 159.35 81.19 -13.98
C GLY A 267 158.59 80.62 -15.19
N ILE A 268 157.48 81.24 -15.60
CA ILE A 268 156.61 80.73 -16.68
C ILE A 268 157.13 81.12 -18.07
N GLU A 269 157.76 82.28 -18.23
CA GLU A 269 158.29 82.75 -19.52
C GLU A 269 159.43 81.85 -20.05
N ALA A 270 160.14 81.13 -19.18
CA ALA A 270 161.18 80.18 -19.57
C ALA A 270 160.66 78.78 -20.01
N LEU A 271 159.37 78.46 -19.80
CA LEU A 271 158.77 77.14 -20.11
C LEU A 271 158.17 77.06 -21.52
N ASP A 272 157.65 78.18 -22.01
CA ASP A 272 156.89 78.25 -23.26
C ASP A 272 157.77 78.13 -24.52
N GLY A 273 159.06 78.49 -24.42
CA GLY A 273 160.02 78.36 -25.52
C GLY A 273 160.34 76.91 -25.94
N GLU A 274 160.27 75.95 -25.03
CA GLU A 274 160.70 74.56 -25.29
C GLU A 274 159.56 73.65 -25.79
N LEU A 275 158.30 73.91 -25.41
CA LEU A 275 157.15 73.04 -25.75
C LEU A 275 156.73 73.17 -27.24
N ASN A 276 156.86 74.36 -27.83
CA ASN A 276 156.43 74.64 -29.21
C ASN A 276 157.25 73.91 -30.29
N SER A 277 158.43 73.40 -29.97
CA SER A 277 159.29 72.67 -30.90
C SER A 277 158.80 71.23 -31.19
N GLY A 278 158.24 70.54 -30.19
CA GLY A 278 157.89 69.12 -30.31
C GLY A 278 156.49 68.81 -30.88
N ALA A 279 155.51 69.69 -30.70
CA ALA A 279 154.12 69.43 -31.13
C ALA A 279 153.92 69.38 -32.66
N ARG A 280 154.72 70.14 -33.42
CA ARG A 280 154.62 70.20 -34.90
C ARG A 280 154.87 68.87 -35.60
N GLN A 281 155.59 67.93 -34.97
CA GLN A 281 155.98 66.68 -35.63
C GLN A 281 154.89 65.60 -35.57
N MET A 282 153.94 65.64 -34.64
CA MET A 282 152.91 64.59 -34.49
C MET A 282 151.70 64.75 -35.42
N GLY A 283 151.29 65.98 -35.70
CA GLY A 283 150.01 66.28 -36.38
C GLY A 283 149.80 65.53 -37.70
N ASP A 284 150.84 65.36 -38.49
CA ASP A 284 150.76 64.77 -39.83
C ASP A 284 150.39 63.26 -39.84
N ALA A 285 150.38 62.56 -38.70
CA ALA A 285 150.20 61.10 -38.64
C ALA A 285 148.75 60.60 -38.39
N ILE A 286 147.87 61.41 -37.79
CA ILE A 286 146.53 60.97 -37.32
C ILE A 286 145.48 60.89 -38.46
N GLU A 287 145.55 61.78 -39.43
CA GLU A 287 144.49 61.98 -40.44
C GLU A 287 144.20 60.77 -41.34
N LYS A 288 145.14 59.82 -41.46
CA LYS A 288 145.00 58.66 -42.35
C LYS A 288 144.07 57.55 -41.81
N ALA A 289 143.83 57.45 -40.49
CA ALA A 289 143.22 56.26 -39.86
C ALA A 289 141.68 56.20 -39.80
N VAL A 290 140.96 57.33 -39.94
CA VAL A 290 139.51 57.41 -39.66
C VAL A 290 138.61 56.81 -40.77
N ARG A 291 139.10 56.68 -42.01
CA ARG A 291 138.25 56.30 -43.16
C ARG A 291 137.81 54.83 -43.22
N ASP A 292 138.48 53.89 -42.54
CA ASP A 292 138.31 52.45 -42.80
C ASP A 292 137.22 51.72 -41.95
N VAL A 293 136.69 52.32 -40.87
CA VAL A 293 135.76 51.65 -39.93
C VAL A 293 134.29 51.65 -40.38
N GLY A 294 133.86 52.60 -41.23
CA GLY A 294 132.44 52.83 -41.57
C GLY A 294 131.72 51.71 -42.34
N VAL A 295 132.42 50.70 -42.87
CA VAL A 295 131.83 49.69 -43.77
C VAL A 295 131.15 48.51 -43.03
N ALA A 296 131.54 48.18 -41.79
CA ALA A 296 131.19 46.90 -41.14
C ALA A 296 129.81 46.84 -40.44
N LEU A 297 129.10 47.96 -40.26
CA LEU A 297 127.84 48.00 -39.49
C LEU A 297 126.57 47.63 -40.29
N GLY A 298 126.65 47.46 -41.62
CA GLY A 298 125.47 47.31 -42.50
C GLY A 298 124.83 45.91 -42.62
N GLN A 299 125.35 44.84 -42.02
CA GLN A 299 124.94 43.45 -42.33
C GLN A 299 124.10 42.72 -41.25
N LEU A 300 123.64 43.41 -40.19
CA LEU A 300 122.97 42.78 -39.02
C LEU A 300 121.44 42.60 -39.17
N ASP A 301 120.77 43.44 -39.95
CA ASP A 301 119.29 43.52 -40.06
C ASP A 301 118.66 42.28 -40.74
N GLU A 302 119.39 41.65 -41.67
CA GLU A 302 118.89 40.53 -42.48
C GLU A 302 118.62 39.24 -41.68
N LYS A 303 119.22 39.06 -40.49
CA LYS A 303 119.09 37.81 -39.72
C LYS A 303 117.83 37.73 -38.85
N VAL A 304 117.17 38.85 -38.55
CA VAL A 304 115.94 38.89 -37.72
C VAL A 304 114.68 38.60 -38.56
N GLN A 305 114.65 39.02 -39.83
CA GLN A 305 113.51 38.77 -40.73
C GLN A 305 113.29 37.28 -41.05
N ALA A 306 114.33 36.45 -40.95
CA ALA A 306 114.27 35.03 -41.29
C ALA A 306 113.40 34.20 -40.32
N ASP A 307 113.33 34.56 -39.04
CA ASP A 307 112.62 33.76 -38.02
C ASP A 307 111.09 33.97 -38.06
N LEU A 308 110.60 35.16 -38.42
CA LEU A 308 109.16 35.46 -38.57
C LEU A 308 108.52 34.81 -39.82
N HIS A 309 109.28 34.65 -40.90
CA HIS A 309 108.80 33.98 -42.12
C HIS A 309 108.46 32.50 -41.91
N ARG A 310 109.15 31.82 -40.97
CA ARG A 310 108.98 30.38 -40.73
C ARG A 310 107.64 30.00 -40.11
N LEU A 311 107.05 30.88 -39.30
CA LEU A 311 105.76 30.67 -38.65
C LEU A 311 104.60 30.84 -39.64
N LEU A 312 104.68 31.84 -40.52
CA LEU A 312 103.71 32.09 -41.58
C LEU A 312 103.67 30.91 -42.58
N GLY A 313 104.85 30.41 -42.98
CA GLY A 313 104.95 29.31 -43.94
C GLY A 313 104.32 27.98 -43.48
N ARG A 314 104.25 27.69 -42.17
CA ARG A 314 103.66 26.43 -41.67
C ARG A 314 102.13 26.42 -41.72
N ILE A 315 101.49 27.59 -41.58
CA ILE A 315 100.03 27.73 -41.66
C ILE A 315 99.59 27.74 -43.14
N GLU A 316 100.33 28.44 -44.00
CA GLU A 316 100.06 28.49 -45.44
C GLU A 316 100.28 27.13 -46.13
N ALA A 317 101.31 26.36 -45.73
CA ALA A 317 101.59 25.05 -46.31
C ALA A 317 100.47 24.02 -46.05
N ALA A 318 99.81 24.08 -44.90
CA ALA A 318 98.71 23.16 -44.56
C ALA A 318 97.45 23.41 -45.41
N ILE A 319 97.12 24.68 -45.68
CA ILE A 319 95.99 25.07 -46.53
C ILE A 319 96.32 24.81 -48.01
N LYS A 320 97.51 25.21 -48.47
CA LYS A 320 97.96 25.00 -49.85
C LYS A 320 98.00 23.52 -50.21
N GLY A 321 98.53 22.67 -49.33
CA GLY A 321 98.66 21.23 -49.58
C GLY A 321 97.33 20.48 -49.80
N TYR A 322 96.24 20.93 -49.18
CA TYR A 322 94.93 20.32 -49.38
C TYR A 322 94.29 20.76 -50.71
N VAL A 323 94.37 22.05 -51.04
CA VAL A 323 93.72 22.61 -52.23
C VAL A 323 94.43 22.17 -53.51
N THR A 324 95.77 22.16 -53.55
CA THR A 324 96.52 21.75 -54.74
C THR A 324 96.18 20.32 -55.17
N LYS A 325 96.08 19.36 -54.23
CA LYS A 325 95.74 17.96 -54.55
C LYS A 325 94.40 17.80 -55.26
N GLN A 326 93.39 18.59 -54.89
CA GLN A 326 92.07 18.49 -55.53
C GLN A 326 92.07 19.09 -56.93
N VAL A 327 92.83 20.17 -57.16
CA VAL A 327 92.90 20.80 -58.48
C VAL A 327 93.74 19.99 -59.47
N GLU A 328 94.86 19.42 -59.04
CA GLU A 328 95.66 18.51 -59.87
C GLU A 328 94.83 17.31 -60.36
N ALA A 329 93.98 16.76 -59.49
CA ALA A 329 93.09 15.67 -59.87
C ALA A 329 92.09 16.09 -60.96
N ILE A 330 91.48 17.29 -60.84
CA ILE A 330 90.58 17.86 -61.84
C ILE A 330 91.29 18.06 -63.18
N ILE A 331 92.50 18.62 -63.18
CA ILE A 331 93.30 18.80 -64.40
C ILE A 331 93.62 17.45 -65.06
N THR A 332 93.99 16.44 -64.26
CA THR A 332 94.24 15.08 -64.74
C THR A 332 93.01 14.51 -65.45
N GLY A 333 91.82 14.75 -64.89
CA GLY A 333 90.55 14.44 -65.53
C GLY A 333 90.34 15.18 -66.85
N ILE A 334 90.51 16.51 -66.86
CA ILE A 334 90.34 17.38 -68.04
C ILE A 334 91.25 16.95 -69.19
N LYS A 335 92.52 16.61 -68.93
CA LYS A 335 93.46 16.18 -69.98
C LYS A 335 93.13 14.83 -70.60
N SER A 336 92.55 13.94 -69.80
CA SER A 336 92.34 12.55 -70.23
C SER A 336 91.11 12.38 -71.13
N VAL A 337 90.42 13.47 -71.48
CA VAL A 337 89.25 13.49 -72.37
C VAL A 337 89.67 13.60 -73.84
N GLU A 338 89.11 12.75 -74.71
CA GLU A 338 89.35 12.72 -76.17
C GLU A 338 88.04 12.92 -76.97
N TYR A 339 88.08 13.64 -78.09
CA TYR A 339 86.93 13.88 -78.97
C TYR A 339 86.47 12.57 -79.66
N TYR A 340 85.21 12.16 -79.42
CA TYR A 340 84.55 10.91 -79.89
C TYR A 340 84.84 9.58 -79.15
N SER A 341 85.09 9.57 -77.84
CA SER A 341 85.09 8.29 -77.10
C SER A 341 83.68 7.73 -76.91
N HIS A 342 83.22 6.92 -77.87
CA HIS A 342 82.09 6.01 -77.63
C HIS A 342 82.58 4.86 -76.74
N GLY A 343 82.52 5.06 -75.42
CA GLY A 343 82.35 3.94 -74.49
C GLY A 343 83.41 3.73 -73.40
N ASN A 344 84.30 4.69 -73.10
CA ASN A 344 85.31 4.44 -72.04
C ASN A 344 85.49 5.54 -70.97
N ASN A 345 84.76 6.66 -70.99
CA ASN A 345 84.76 7.74 -69.97
C ASN A 345 86.16 7.97 -69.33
N LYS A 346 87.18 8.23 -70.16
CA LYS A 346 88.59 8.23 -69.75
C LYS A 346 88.90 9.39 -68.81
N GLY A 347 88.33 10.57 -69.05
CA GLY A 347 88.48 11.75 -68.20
C GLY A 347 87.91 11.54 -66.81
N VAL A 348 86.70 11.01 -66.73
CA VAL A 348 86.05 10.70 -65.45
C VAL A 348 86.82 9.63 -64.68
N LYS A 349 87.36 8.61 -65.35
CA LYS A 349 88.17 7.58 -64.69
C LYS A 349 89.52 8.10 -64.21
N ALA A 350 90.20 8.94 -65.00
CA ALA A 350 91.44 9.58 -64.59
C ALA A 350 91.22 10.52 -63.38
N LEU A 351 90.06 11.19 -63.33
CA LEU A 351 89.64 12.00 -62.19
C LEU A 351 89.34 11.14 -60.95
N GLU A 352 88.63 10.01 -61.10
CA GLU A 352 88.38 9.04 -60.03
C GLU A 352 89.70 8.53 -59.42
N ASP A 353 90.64 8.12 -60.26
CA ASP A 353 91.94 7.59 -59.83
C ASP A 353 92.81 8.66 -59.16
N ALA A 354 92.78 9.90 -59.64
CA ALA A 354 93.53 11.00 -59.05
C ALA A 354 92.95 11.45 -57.69
N LEU A 355 91.67 11.20 -57.44
CA LEU A 355 90.98 11.54 -56.19
C LEU A 355 91.01 10.44 -55.13
N LYS A 356 91.91 9.45 -55.27
CA LYS A 356 91.94 8.24 -54.43
C LYS A 356 91.99 8.55 -52.92
N GLY A 357 91.02 8.01 -52.18
CA GLY A 357 90.89 8.21 -50.73
C GLY A 357 90.16 9.50 -50.32
N SER A 358 89.77 10.35 -51.28
CA SER A 358 88.87 11.47 -51.00
C SER A 358 87.42 10.99 -50.93
N ALA A 359 86.57 11.73 -50.21
CA ALA A 359 85.14 11.46 -50.17
C ALA A 359 84.46 11.57 -51.56
N LEU A 360 85.06 12.30 -52.50
CA LEU A 360 84.53 12.49 -53.85
C LEU A 360 84.78 11.30 -54.78
N GLN A 361 85.79 10.47 -54.50
CA GLN A 361 86.10 9.29 -55.31
C GLN A 361 84.94 8.31 -55.38
N GLU A 362 84.30 8.00 -54.25
CA GLU A 362 83.26 6.97 -54.21
C GLU A 362 82.00 7.36 -55.00
N LEU A 363 81.73 8.68 -55.11
CA LEU A 363 80.66 9.23 -55.96
C LEU A 363 80.96 9.05 -57.45
N LEU A 364 82.21 9.30 -57.86
CA LEU A 364 82.65 9.12 -59.24
C LEU A 364 82.68 7.62 -59.64
N ARG A 365 83.04 6.74 -58.71
CA ARG A 365 83.12 5.29 -58.94
C ARG A 365 81.77 4.65 -59.31
N GLN A 366 80.67 5.20 -58.83
CA GLN A 366 79.34 4.63 -59.06
C GLN A 366 78.72 5.01 -60.41
N SER A 367 79.22 6.04 -61.07
CA SER A 367 78.66 6.60 -62.30
C SER A 367 79.38 6.07 -63.55
N LYS A 368 79.55 4.74 -63.64
CA LYS A 368 80.27 4.05 -64.74
C LYS A 368 79.43 3.82 -66.00
N ASP A 369 78.22 4.35 -66.00
CA ASP A 369 77.34 4.36 -67.15
C ASP A 369 77.88 5.32 -68.22
N THR A 370 78.28 4.71 -69.33
CA THR A 370 78.76 5.41 -70.53
C THR A 370 77.71 6.30 -71.17
N ASN A 371 76.42 5.96 -71.02
CA ASN A 371 75.30 6.70 -71.63
C ASN A 371 74.47 7.53 -70.64
N GLY A 372 74.92 7.70 -69.38
CA GLY A 372 74.19 8.53 -68.41
C GLY A 372 75.08 9.57 -67.74
N PHE A 373 75.15 9.57 -66.40
CA PHE A 373 75.84 10.63 -65.66
C PHE A 373 77.34 10.64 -65.93
N GLY A 374 77.97 9.46 -66.02
CA GLY A 374 79.38 9.34 -66.39
C GLY A 374 79.68 9.98 -67.75
N GLY A 375 78.81 9.74 -68.74
CA GLY A 375 78.90 10.39 -70.05
C GLY A 375 78.70 11.91 -70.01
N SER A 376 77.76 12.39 -69.19
CA SER A 376 77.51 13.84 -69.03
C SER A 376 78.69 14.55 -68.35
N LEU A 377 79.31 13.89 -67.37
CA LEU A 377 80.47 14.42 -66.65
C LEU A 377 81.72 14.45 -67.54
N GLU A 378 81.91 13.44 -68.39
CA GLU A 378 82.93 13.46 -69.44
C GLU A 378 82.72 14.66 -70.39
N GLY A 379 81.47 14.94 -70.78
CA GLY A 379 81.12 16.10 -71.60
C GLY A 379 81.36 17.46 -70.92
N ALA A 380 81.19 17.54 -69.60
CA ALA A 380 81.53 18.74 -68.82
C ALA A 380 83.04 18.94 -68.71
N LEU A 381 83.81 17.86 -68.49
CA LEU A 381 85.28 17.91 -68.51
C LEU A 381 85.79 18.32 -69.89
N TYR A 382 85.18 17.85 -70.98
CA TYR A 382 85.47 18.32 -72.33
C TYR A 382 85.15 19.81 -72.50
N SER A 383 83.99 20.26 -72.01
CA SER A 383 83.62 21.68 -72.11
C SER A 383 84.59 22.58 -71.32
N LEU A 384 85.05 22.11 -70.16
CA LEU A 384 86.10 22.76 -69.37
C LEU A 384 87.45 22.72 -70.08
N GLN A 385 87.79 21.63 -70.76
CA GLN A 385 88.97 21.52 -71.61
C GLN A 385 88.96 22.63 -72.69
N GLN A 386 87.85 22.78 -73.41
CA GLN A 386 87.69 23.83 -74.41
C GLN A 386 87.68 25.25 -73.81
N ALA A 387 87.08 25.43 -72.63
CA ALA A 387 87.10 26.70 -71.93
C ALA A 387 88.51 27.08 -71.45
N ALA A 388 89.27 26.11 -70.94
CA ALA A 388 90.66 26.29 -70.54
C ALA A 388 91.53 26.67 -71.75
N MET A 389 91.38 26.00 -72.90
CA MET A 389 92.05 26.38 -74.16
C MET A 389 91.67 27.81 -74.61
N LYS A 390 90.41 28.22 -74.42
CA LYS A 390 89.96 29.59 -74.71
C LYS A 390 90.57 30.65 -73.78
N VAL A 391 90.77 30.34 -72.50
CA VAL A 391 91.33 31.28 -71.53
C VAL A 391 92.85 31.40 -71.66
N THR A 392 93.55 30.32 -72.02
CA THR A 392 95.00 30.35 -72.29
C THR A 392 95.34 30.95 -73.66
N GLY A 393 94.34 31.17 -74.52
CA GLY A 393 94.53 31.74 -75.86
C GLY A 393 95.38 30.87 -76.79
N GLN A 394 95.58 29.61 -76.44
CA GLN A 394 96.40 28.64 -77.16
C GLN A 394 95.57 27.38 -77.41
N ASP A 395 95.62 26.87 -78.64
CA ASP A 395 94.87 25.69 -79.10
C ASP A 395 95.48 24.33 -78.65
N ASP A 396 96.29 24.29 -77.60
CA ASP A 396 96.87 23.04 -77.06
C ASP A 396 96.30 22.73 -75.66
N VAL A 397 95.93 21.47 -75.44
CA VAL A 397 95.44 20.97 -74.14
C VAL A 397 96.57 20.70 -73.17
N ASN A 398 97.75 20.34 -73.68
CA ASN A 398 98.91 20.11 -72.83
C ASN A 398 99.48 21.42 -72.27
N SER A 399 99.17 22.57 -72.87
CA SER A 399 99.52 23.87 -72.28
C SER A 399 98.67 24.23 -71.05
N ILE A 400 97.62 23.45 -70.72
CA ILE A 400 96.93 23.53 -69.43
C ILE A 400 97.88 23.15 -68.26
N ASP A 401 98.93 22.34 -68.48
CA ASP A 401 100.03 22.11 -67.52
C ASP A 401 100.99 23.27 -67.34
N GLN A 402 101.06 24.15 -68.33
CA GLN A 402 101.94 25.31 -68.32
C GLN A 402 101.27 26.51 -67.64
N HIS A 403 99.94 26.44 -67.45
CA HIS A 403 99.16 27.43 -66.74
C HIS A 403 98.13 26.85 -65.73
N PRO A 404 98.47 25.83 -64.89
CA PRO A 404 97.58 25.31 -63.85
C PRO A 404 97.25 26.41 -62.83
N GLU A 405 98.14 27.40 -62.72
CA GLU A 405 98.00 28.64 -61.95
C GLU A 405 96.67 29.35 -62.22
N VAL A 406 96.13 29.30 -63.44
CA VAL A 406 94.92 30.06 -63.81
C VAL A 406 93.68 29.46 -63.14
N ILE A 407 93.60 28.12 -63.06
CA ILE A 407 92.52 27.40 -62.39
C ILE A 407 92.76 27.36 -60.87
N ILE A 408 94.01 27.13 -60.45
CA ILE A 408 94.40 27.10 -59.03
C ILE A 408 94.20 28.47 -58.38
N SER A 409 94.65 29.56 -59.00
CA SER A 409 94.56 30.91 -58.41
C SER A 409 93.12 31.43 -58.34
N ALA A 410 92.27 31.13 -59.34
CA ALA A 410 90.87 31.52 -59.31
C ALA A 410 90.13 30.87 -58.13
N LEU A 411 90.33 29.56 -57.92
CA LEU A 411 89.73 28.82 -56.81
C LEU A 411 90.35 29.19 -55.45
N PHE A 412 91.67 29.37 -55.38
CA PHE A 412 92.36 29.73 -54.13
C PHE A 412 92.00 31.16 -53.68
N SER A 413 91.88 32.10 -54.61
CA SER A 413 91.54 33.50 -54.33
C SER A 413 90.11 33.63 -53.79
N ASP A 414 89.14 32.90 -54.34
CA ASP A 414 87.76 32.95 -53.85
C ASP A 414 87.58 32.31 -52.46
N ILE A 415 88.35 31.26 -52.16
CA ILE A 415 88.33 30.59 -50.84
C ILE A 415 89.06 31.44 -49.79
N ASN A 416 90.23 32.00 -50.10
CA ASN A 416 90.96 32.88 -49.16
C ASN A 416 90.18 34.16 -48.83
N ARG A 417 89.45 34.72 -49.81
CA ARG A 417 88.69 35.96 -49.65
C ARG A 417 87.48 35.81 -48.72
N LYS A 418 86.86 34.62 -48.62
CA LYS A 418 85.67 34.39 -47.77
C LYS A 418 85.98 33.83 -46.36
N VAL A 419 87.10 33.14 -46.15
CA VAL A 419 87.41 32.50 -44.85
C VAL A 419 88.33 33.36 -43.96
N GLY A 420 89.18 34.22 -44.54
CA GLY A 420 90.24 34.95 -43.81
C GLY A 420 89.79 35.98 -42.76
N LYS A 421 88.52 36.43 -42.74
CA LYS A 421 88.08 37.49 -41.81
C LYS A 421 87.31 37.02 -40.56
N LYS A 422 86.95 35.74 -40.41
CA LYS A 422 86.12 35.28 -39.27
C LYS A 422 86.81 34.35 -38.25
N PHE A 423 88.14 34.22 -38.27
CA PHE A 423 88.87 33.26 -37.41
C PHE A 423 89.67 33.89 -36.24
N ASN A 424 89.15 34.92 -35.57
CA ASN A 424 89.71 35.39 -34.30
C ASN A 424 89.24 34.48 -33.16
N ASN A 425 90.09 33.50 -32.78
CA ASN A 425 90.26 32.86 -31.45
C ASN A 425 90.84 31.42 -31.50
N ALA A 426 91.44 30.99 -32.61
CA ALA A 426 91.99 29.63 -32.74
C ALA A 426 93.31 29.34 -31.97
N HIS A 427 94.04 30.35 -31.48
CA HIS A 427 95.27 30.12 -30.71
C HIS A 427 95.04 29.91 -29.20
N ARG A 428 93.81 29.70 -28.73
CA ARG A 428 93.55 29.14 -27.39
C ARG A 428 93.91 27.64 -27.29
N LYS A 429 94.65 27.08 -28.27
CA LYS A 429 95.17 25.71 -28.28
C LYS A 429 96.73 25.71 -28.29
N PRO A 430 97.41 25.21 -27.23
CA PRO A 430 98.87 25.29 -27.06
C PRO A 430 99.76 24.46 -28.01
N GLU A 431 99.20 23.66 -28.91
CA GLU A 431 99.92 22.57 -29.59
C GLU A 431 100.75 23.01 -30.83
N ASN A 432 100.82 24.31 -31.16
CA ASN A 432 101.37 24.81 -32.44
C ASN A 432 102.53 25.84 -32.37
N VAL A 433 103.15 26.16 -31.21
CA VAL A 433 104.15 27.27 -31.09
C VAL A 433 105.39 27.00 -30.19
N PRO A 434 106.39 26.16 -30.56
CA PRO A 434 107.57 25.93 -29.69
C PRO A 434 108.87 26.74 -29.96
N ASP A 435 109.24 27.14 -31.20
CA ASP A 435 110.63 27.56 -31.55
C ASP A 435 110.80 28.96 -32.23
N LEU A 436 110.63 30.08 -31.52
CA LEU A 436 110.76 31.45 -32.09
C LEU A 436 111.97 32.21 -31.49
N MET A 437 112.87 32.80 -32.33
CA MET A 437 114.06 33.67 -32.05
C MET A 437 115.48 33.03 -31.92
N GLU A 438 115.92 32.11 -32.79
CA GLU A 438 117.24 31.44 -32.66
C GLU A 438 118.40 32.06 -33.49
N ASN A 439 118.14 32.68 -34.66
CA ASN A 439 119.20 33.02 -35.62
C ASN A 439 119.98 34.32 -35.32
N TYR A 440 119.33 35.32 -34.74
CA TYR A 440 119.93 36.58 -34.30
C TYR A 440 121.15 36.38 -33.38
N HIS A 441 121.09 35.36 -32.51
CA HIS A 441 122.12 35.13 -31.50
C HIS A 441 123.48 34.70 -32.07
N LYS A 442 123.52 34.15 -33.30
CA LYS A 442 124.74 33.60 -33.92
C LYS A 442 125.67 34.67 -34.55
N TRP A 443 125.15 35.78 -35.11
CA TRP A 443 125.93 36.79 -35.87
C TRP A 443 126.80 37.72 -34.99
N VAL A 444 126.34 38.03 -33.78
CA VAL A 444 127.03 38.95 -32.86
C VAL A 444 128.18 38.27 -32.11
N THR A 445 128.12 36.94 -31.94
CA THR A 445 129.02 36.19 -31.05
C THR A 445 130.06 35.32 -31.77
N GLY A 446 129.90 35.06 -33.07
CA GLY A 446 130.92 34.40 -33.89
C GLY A 446 131.17 32.91 -33.60
N LYS A 447 130.17 32.15 -33.11
CA LYS A 447 130.28 30.69 -32.90
C LYS A 447 129.78 29.89 -34.11
N ASN A 448 130.61 28.94 -34.59
CA ASN A 448 130.43 28.00 -35.72
C ASN A 448 130.76 28.49 -37.14
N GLY A 449 131.91 29.14 -37.34
CA GLY A 449 132.53 29.33 -38.67
C GLY A 449 132.46 30.76 -39.18
N ALA A 450 133.64 31.37 -39.40
CA ALA A 450 133.88 32.80 -39.57
C ALA A 450 133.49 33.38 -40.95
N GLU A 451 132.89 34.57 -40.96
CA GLU A 451 132.72 35.38 -42.17
C GLU A 451 133.71 36.57 -42.19
N ALA A 452 134.39 36.76 -43.33
CA ALA A 452 135.56 37.64 -43.51
C ALA A 452 135.31 39.14 -43.25
N ASN A 453 134.05 39.57 -43.16
CA ASN A 453 133.64 40.97 -42.96
C ASN A 453 133.03 41.23 -41.57
N SER A 454 133.31 40.37 -40.60
CA SER A 454 132.85 40.61 -39.24
C SER A 454 133.47 41.90 -38.65
N LEU A 455 132.73 42.52 -37.73
CA LEU A 455 133.12 43.76 -37.04
C LEU A 455 134.51 43.66 -36.36
N LYS A 456 135.01 42.45 -36.05
CA LYS A 456 136.26 42.25 -35.31
C LYS A 456 137.52 42.53 -36.12
N THR A 457 137.54 42.29 -37.44
CA THR A 457 138.77 42.29 -38.26
C THR A 457 139.29 43.69 -38.60
N LYS A 458 138.42 44.70 -38.78
CA LYS A 458 138.80 46.06 -39.19
C LYS A 458 139.51 46.90 -38.11
N ILE A 459 139.51 46.44 -36.86
CA ILE A 459 140.04 47.17 -35.70
C ILE A 459 141.57 47.08 -35.58
N ASP A 460 142.24 46.12 -36.23
CA ASP A 460 143.66 45.85 -35.96
C ASP A 460 144.67 46.63 -36.84
N GLU A 461 144.30 47.16 -38.01
CA GLU A 461 145.21 47.92 -38.90
C GLU A 461 145.55 49.34 -38.40
N ILE A 462 144.65 49.98 -37.64
CA ILE A 462 144.79 51.36 -37.14
C ILE A 462 145.91 51.51 -36.09
N LYS A 463 146.25 50.46 -35.36
CA LYS A 463 147.14 50.51 -34.19
C LYS A 463 148.62 50.79 -34.54
N LYS A 464 149.07 50.47 -35.76
CA LYS A 464 150.50 50.44 -36.12
C LYS A 464 151.16 51.81 -36.38
N SER A 465 150.43 52.78 -36.96
CA SER A 465 151.01 54.06 -37.45
C SER A 465 151.30 55.08 -36.34
N LEU A 466 150.47 55.11 -35.30
CA LEU A 466 150.53 56.12 -34.25
C LEU A 466 151.70 55.89 -33.26
N GLY A 467 152.38 54.75 -33.33
CA GLY A 467 153.18 54.22 -32.23
C GLY A 467 154.48 54.96 -31.88
N ARG A 468 155.01 55.79 -32.79
CA ARG A 468 156.37 56.36 -32.68
C ARG A 468 156.48 57.61 -31.79
N PHE A 469 155.37 58.23 -31.41
CA PHE A 469 155.35 59.42 -30.53
C PHE A 469 155.09 59.09 -29.06
N PHE A 470 154.77 57.83 -28.80
CA PHE A 470 154.42 57.32 -27.49
C PHE A 470 155.55 56.43 -26.98
N ASN A 471 155.66 56.33 -25.65
CA ASN A 471 156.66 55.55 -24.93
C ASN A 471 156.65 54.03 -25.22
N ARG A 472 155.79 53.52 -26.12
CA ARG A 472 155.53 52.08 -26.34
C ARG A 472 155.62 51.57 -27.79
N GLY A 473 155.90 52.39 -28.80
CA GLY A 473 155.92 51.90 -30.19
C GLY A 473 154.52 51.48 -30.69
N GLU A 474 154.41 50.46 -31.54
CA GLU A 474 153.15 50.01 -32.18
C GLU A 474 152.06 49.47 -31.21
N ASN A 475 152.40 49.23 -29.94
CA ASN A 475 151.48 48.76 -28.90
C ASN A 475 150.84 49.93 -28.15
N ILE A 476 150.12 50.78 -28.89
CA ILE A 476 149.43 51.94 -28.33
C ILE A 476 148.08 51.50 -27.75
N ASP A 477 147.86 51.85 -26.50
CA ASP A 477 146.60 51.72 -25.79
C ASP A 477 146.12 53.10 -25.30
N GLY A 478 144.93 53.16 -24.70
CA GLY A 478 144.38 54.39 -24.12
C GLY A 478 145.22 54.97 -22.96
N ASN A 479 146.31 54.30 -22.58
CA ASN A 479 147.22 54.72 -21.53
C ASN A 479 148.65 54.99 -22.04
N SER A 480 148.87 54.99 -23.36
CA SER A 480 150.17 55.25 -23.94
C SER A 480 150.47 56.74 -23.90
N GLU A 481 151.59 57.11 -23.28
CA GLU A 481 151.96 58.51 -23.06
C GLU A 481 153.01 58.99 -24.07
N PHE A 482 152.95 60.27 -24.40
CA PHE A 482 154.00 60.95 -25.13
C PHE A 482 155.33 60.82 -24.40
N ASN A 483 156.42 60.65 -25.15
CA ASN A 483 157.72 60.65 -24.52
C ASN A 483 158.17 62.08 -24.12
N LEU A 484 157.67 62.53 -22.97
CA LEU A 484 158.02 63.78 -22.29
C LEU A 484 159.09 63.60 -21.19
N GLY A 485 159.70 62.41 -21.15
CA GLY A 485 160.73 62.07 -20.17
C GLY A 485 162.09 62.70 -20.50
N VAL A 486 163.09 62.41 -19.67
CA VAL A 486 164.47 62.88 -19.86
C VAL A 486 165.12 62.38 -21.16
N ASP A 487 164.61 61.29 -21.75
CA ASP A 487 165.14 60.68 -22.97
C ASP A 487 164.05 60.57 -24.05
N GLY A 488 163.83 61.67 -24.76
CA GLY A 488 162.84 61.78 -25.83
C GLY A 488 162.95 63.10 -26.56
N LYS A 489 162.09 63.34 -27.55
CA LYS A 489 162.06 64.61 -28.31
C LYS A 489 161.61 65.83 -27.47
N PHE A 490 161.32 65.67 -26.17
CA PHE A 490 160.78 66.70 -25.26
C PHE A 490 161.57 66.90 -23.93
N SER A 491 162.86 66.54 -23.84
CA SER A 491 163.57 66.44 -22.55
C SER A 491 163.95 67.76 -21.84
N ALA A 492 164.20 68.88 -22.55
CA ALA A 492 164.57 70.17 -21.94
C ALA A 492 163.39 70.85 -21.21
N TYR A 493 162.17 70.71 -21.74
CA TYR A 493 160.92 71.16 -21.13
C TYR A 493 160.73 70.60 -19.70
N HIS A 494 161.17 69.36 -19.45
CA HIS A 494 160.94 68.67 -18.19
C HIS A 494 161.59 69.36 -16.96
N LYS A 495 162.82 69.88 -17.07
CA LYS A 495 163.54 70.47 -15.91
C LYS A 495 162.96 71.82 -15.46
N LYS A 496 162.53 72.66 -16.39
CA LYS A 496 161.98 73.99 -16.08
C LYS A 496 160.59 73.91 -15.45
N ARG A 497 159.81 72.88 -15.81
CA ARG A 497 158.48 72.61 -15.26
C ARG A 497 158.51 72.39 -13.74
N GLN A 498 159.53 71.70 -13.23
CA GLN A 498 159.56 71.28 -11.83
C GLN A 498 159.75 72.45 -10.84
N ALA A 499 160.51 73.49 -11.21
CA ALA A 499 160.74 74.66 -10.36
C ALA A 499 159.51 75.57 -10.25
N ALA A 500 158.75 75.74 -11.34
CA ALA A 500 157.52 76.55 -11.35
C ALA A 500 156.40 75.91 -10.52
N VAL A 501 156.29 74.58 -10.54
CA VAL A 501 155.25 73.82 -9.82
C VAL A 501 155.34 74.03 -8.30
N THR A 502 156.53 74.02 -7.70
CA THR A 502 156.69 74.19 -6.23
C THR A 502 156.15 75.53 -5.72
N SER A 503 156.34 76.61 -6.47
CA SER A 503 155.85 77.95 -6.11
C SER A 503 154.34 78.09 -6.33
N ILE A 504 153.79 77.43 -7.34
CA ILE A 504 152.34 77.40 -7.63
C ILE A 504 151.57 76.58 -6.59
N THR A 505 152.12 75.45 -6.10
CA THR A 505 151.48 74.62 -5.06
C THR A 505 151.21 75.38 -3.76
N LYS A 506 152.08 76.33 -3.38
CA LYS A 506 151.88 77.20 -2.21
C LYS A 506 150.76 78.24 -2.40
N ILE A 507 150.52 78.70 -3.62
CA ILE A 507 149.39 79.59 -3.95
C ILE A 507 148.09 78.78 -4.01
N LEU A 508 148.11 77.59 -4.61
CA LEU A 508 146.94 76.71 -4.73
C LEU A 508 146.45 76.20 -3.36
N SER A 509 147.32 75.95 -2.38
CA SER A 509 146.88 75.60 -1.01
C SER A 509 146.08 76.71 -0.31
N ASN A 510 146.30 78.00 -0.64
CA ASN A 510 145.51 79.11 -0.09
C ASN A 510 144.21 79.35 -0.89
N ILE A 511 144.17 78.92 -2.15
CA ILE A 511 142.99 78.97 -3.04
C ILE A 511 142.07 77.76 -2.78
N GLU A 512 142.60 76.57 -2.47
CA GLU A 512 141.85 75.37 -2.07
C GLU A 512 140.97 75.58 -0.82
N THR A 513 141.34 76.51 0.07
CA THR A 513 140.50 76.89 1.22
C THR A 513 139.33 77.81 0.82
N LEU A 514 139.50 78.59 -0.26
CA LEU A 514 138.45 79.46 -0.83
C LEU A 514 137.52 78.67 -1.80
N GLU A 515 138.01 77.60 -2.42
CA GLU A 515 137.27 76.75 -3.38
C GLU A 515 136.35 75.70 -2.74
N LYS A 516 136.38 75.51 -1.41
CA LYS A 516 135.40 74.65 -0.69
C LYS A 516 134.04 75.31 -0.44
N ILE A 517 133.92 76.61 -0.69
CA ILE A 517 132.71 77.42 -0.43
C ILE A 517 131.50 77.05 -1.34
N PRO A 518 131.64 76.72 -2.64
CA PRO A 518 130.51 76.42 -3.52
C PRO A 518 129.78 75.09 -3.22
N GLU A 519 130.49 74.03 -2.81
CA GLU A 519 129.88 72.72 -2.50
C GLU A 519 129.10 72.75 -1.15
N ALA A 520 129.57 73.55 -0.18
CA ALA A 520 128.83 73.83 1.05
C ALA A 520 127.50 74.59 0.79
N VAL A 521 127.47 75.45 -0.24
CA VAL A 521 126.25 76.16 -0.68
C VAL A 521 125.27 75.25 -1.44
N LYS A 522 125.77 74.25 -2.19
CA LYS A 522 124.95 73.27 -2.93
C LYS A 522 124.24 72.26 -2.02
N GLN A 523 124.92 71.75 -0.99
CA GLN A 523 124.30 70.85 0.01
C GLN A 523 123.23 71.54 0.86
N ALA A 524 123.38 72.84 1.15
CA ALA A 524 122.37 73.64 1.83
C ALA A 524 121.08 73.83 0.99
N ARG A 525 121.19 73.87 -0.34
CA ARG A 525 120.05 74.04 -1.27
C ARG A 525 119.18 72.78 -1.36
N ASN A 526 119.78 71.60 -1.50
CA ASN A 526 119.04 70.32 -1.64
C ASN A 526 118.29 69.93 -0.36
N SER A 527 118.80 70.28 0.82
CA SER A 527 118.13 70.02 2.10
C SER A 527 116.89 70.90 2.31
N VAL A 528 116.86 72.11 1.75
CA VAL A 528 115.71 73.04 1.85
C VAL A 528 114.58 72.62 0.90
N GLU A 529 114.91 72.06 -0.25
CA GLU A 529 113.96 71.60 -1.26
C GLU A 529 113.24 70.29 -0.86
N GLY A 530 113.94 69.37 -0.18
CA GLY A 530 113.34 68.15 0.40
C GLY A 530 112.32 68.43 1.51
N PHE A 531 112.62 69.37 2.41
CA PHE A 531 111.73 69.78 3.50
C PHE A 531 110.44 70.47 3.00
N LEU A 532 110.52 71.24 1.91
CA LEU A 532 109.36 71.88 1.29
C LEU A 532 108.39 70.87 0.66
N ASN A 533 108.90 69.78 0.09
CA ASN A 533 108.07 68.72 -0.49
C ASN A 533 107.41 67.84 0.59
N GLU A 534 108.13 67.52 1.66
CA GLU A 534 107.61 66.74 2.80
C GLU A 534 106.44 67.46 3.51
N ILE A 535 106.54 68.77 3.73
CA ILE A 535 105.47 69.55 4.37
C ILE A 535 104.23 69.70 3.47
N ASN A 536 104.40 69.89 2.16
CA ASN A 536 103.28 69.94 1.23
C ASN A 536 102.54 68.59 1.14
N GLN A 537 103.27 67.48 1.21
CA GLN A 537 102.68 66.15 1.19
C GLN A 537 101.95 65.85 2.50
N ASN A 538 102.57 66.11 3.65
CA ASN A 538 101.93 65.96 4.97
C ASN A 538 100.66 66.83 5.13
N PHE A 539 100.65 68.03 4.54
CA PHE A 539 99.45 68.89 4.54
C PHE A 539 98.33 68.34 3.63
N LYS A 540 98.68 67.81 2.45
CA LYS A 540 97.72 67.11 1.58
C LYS A 540 97.14 65.86 2.24
N ASP A 541 97.98 65.08 2.91
CA ASP A 541 97.57 63.84 3.56
C ASP A 541 96.69 64.12 4.78
N LEU A 542 97.04 65.12 5.61
CA LEU A 542 96.21 65.57 6.73
C LEU A 542 94.86 66.14 6.26
N ASN A 543 94.85 66.95 5.19
CA ASN A 543 93.61 67.48 4.63
C ASN A 543 92.73 66.36 4.03
N THR A 544 93.33 65.33 3.43
CA THR A 544 92.61 64.15 2.93
C THR A 544 92.01 63.34 4.09
N GLN A 545 92.78 63.07 5.15
CA GLN A 545 92.29 62.38 6.35
C GLN A 545 91.16 63.13 7.06
N VAL A 546 91.26 64.46 7.16
CA VAL A 546 90.18 65.29 7.74
C VAL A 546 88.90 65.21 6.90
N GLN A 547 89.01 65.27 5.57
CA GLN A 547 87.85 65.16 4.68
C GLN A 547 87.23 63.75 4.69
N GLU A 548 88.04 62.69 4.76
CA GLU A 548 87.55 61.32 4.94
C GLU A 548 86.87 61.11 6.30
N THR A 549 87.40 61.73 7.36
CA THR A 549 86.80 61.69 8.71
C THR A 549 85.46 62.43 8.73
N ILE A 550 85.36 63.61 8.09
CA ILE A 550 84.09 64.33 7.93
C ILE A 550 83.08 63.50 7.14
N LYS A 551 83.48 62.86 6.04
CA LYS A 551 82.62 61.98 5.25
C LYS A 551 82.12 60.77 6.06
N THR A 552 82.97 60.23 6.93
CA THR A 552 82.63 59.14 7.85
C THR A 552 81.64 59.59 8.92
N LEU A 553 81.81 60.80 9.49
CA LEU A 553 80.85 61.38 10.43
C LEU A 553 79.49 61.69 9.76
N GLU A 554 79.49 62.13 8.50
CA GLU A 554 78.26 62.30 7.72
C GLU A 554 77.57 60.97 7.41
N GLN A 555 78.35 59.93 7.14
CA GLN A 555 77.81 58.58 7.00
C GLN A 555 77.24 58.06 8.33
N ALA A 556 77.88 58.37 9.46
CA ALA A 556 77.38 58.02 10.78
C ALA A 556 76.05 58.73 11.10
N LEU A 557 75.89 60.01 10.72
CA LEU A 557 74.61 60.73 10.84
C LEU A 557 73.50 60.11 9.98
N ARG A 558 73.83 59.72 8.75
CA ARG A 558 72.88 59.00 7.88
C ARG A 558 72.51 57.63 8.45
N ASN A 559 73.49 56.87 8.91
CA ASN A 559 73.27 55.56 9.53
C ASN A 559 72.44 55.67 10.83
N LEU A 560 72.66 56.71 11.64
CA LEU A 560 71.83 56.98 12.82
C LEU A 560 70.37 57.27 12.44
N THR A 561 70.17 58.02 11.35
CA THR A 561 68.82 58.30 10.83
C THR A 561 68.15 57.00 10.36
N TYR A 562 68.85 56.14 9.62
CA TYR A 562 68.34 54.85 9.19
C TYR A 562 68.05 53.91 10.37
N MET A 563 68.94 53.82 11.36
CA MET A 563 68.70 52.99 12.56
C MET A 563 67.47 53.46 13.36
N ILE A 564 67.22 54.77 13.45
CA ILE A 564 66.00 55.30 14.09
C ILE A 564 64.76 54.98 13.25
N GLN A 565 64.85 55.03 11.92
CA GLN A 565 63.77 54.61 11.04
C GLN A 565 63.47 53.11 11.18
N ASP A 566 64.50 52.27 11.25
CA ASP A 566 64.36 50.83 11.44
C ASP A 566 63.77 50.50 12.82
N ILE A 567 64.22 51.16 13.89
CA ILE A 567 63.65 50.98 15.24
C ILE A 567 62.19 51.42 15.27
N ASN A 568 61.84 52.54 14.64
CA ASN A 568 60.44 52.99 14.57
C ASN A 568 59.58 52.04 13.72
N ALA A 569 60.12 51.50 12.62
CA ALA A 569 59.45 50.50 11.80
C ALA A 569 59.24 49.19 12.56
N GLU A 570 60.20 48.77 13.39
CA GLU A 570 60.07 47.59 14.25
C GLU A 570 59.04 47.84 15.38
N ILE A 571 59.03 49.02 16.00
CA ILE A 571 57.99 49.42 16.96
C ILE A 571 56.61 49.43 16.28
N ASP A 572 56.50 49.92 15.05
CA ASP A 572 55.26 49.88 14.26
C ASP A 572 54.81 48.47 13.92
N SER A 573 55.76 47.59 13.56
CA SER A 573 55.52 46.17 13.31
C SER A 573 55.01 45.45 14.57
N VAL A 574 55.67 45.64 15.71
CA VAL A 574 55.24 45.06 17.00
C VAL A 574 53.88 45.61 17.41
N HIS A 575 53.64 46.92 17.25
CA HIS A 575 52.35 47.53 17.51
C HIS A 575 51.25 46.93 16.63
N ALA A 576 51.50 46.78 15.32
CA ALA A 576 50.56 46.16 14.40
C ALA A 576 50.24 44.72 14.81
N ASN A 577 51.25 43.93 15.17
CA ASN A 577 51.09 42.54 15.62
C ASN A 577 50.30 42.43 16.93
N VAL A 578 50.59 43.29 17.92
CA VAL A 578 49.85 43.30 19.20
C VAL A 578 48.41 43.80 19.01
N LYS A 579 48.20 44.82 18.16
CA LYS A 579 46.88 45.31 17.79
C LYS A 579 46.07 44.23 17.08
N GLU A 580 46.68 43.51 16.14
CA GLU A 580 46.03 42.40 15.44
C GLU A 580 45.69 41.26 16.40
N ALA A 581 46.60 40.90 17.32
CA ALA A 581 46.35 39.91 18.35
C ALA A 581 45.21 40.31 19.31
N LEU A 582 45.15 41.57 19.73
CA LEU A 582 44.07 42.12 20.55
C LEU A 582 42.74 42.15 19.79
N GLN A 583 42.73 42.61 18.54
CA GLN A 583 41.53 42.61 17.68
C GLN A 583 41.04 41.19 17.40
N LYS A 584 41.96 40.24 17.20
CA LYS A 584 41.65 38.83 17.04
C LYS A 584 41.04 38.24 18.30
N PHE A 585 41.65 38.46 19.48
CA PHE A 585 41.08 38.03 20.76
C PHE A 585 39.69 38.62 20.99
N HIS A 586 39.52 39.92 20.72
CA HIS A 586 38.23 40.60 20.85
C HIS A 586 37.17 40.00 19.91
N GLY A 587 37.53 39.78 18.64
CA GLY A 587 36.65 39.13 17.66
C GLY A 587 36.29 37.69 18.04
N GLU A 588 37.26 36.91 18.53
CA GLU A 588 37.06 35.54 19.00
C GLU A 588 36.16 35.52 20.25
N TYR A 589 36.41 36.37 21.24
CA TYR A 589 35.57 36.48 22.44
C TYR A 589 34.13 36.88 22.11
N ILE A 590 33.92 37.94 21.30
CA ILE A 590 32.57 38.39 20.94
C ILE A 590 31.83 37.31 20.15
N ARG A 591 32.52 36.61 19.25
CA ARG A 591 31.97 35.48 18.50
C ARG A 591 31.62 34.33 19.44
N ASP A 592 32.50 33.96 20.34
CA ASP A 592 32.31 32.81 21.24
C ASP A 592 31.25 33.11 22.31
N SER A 593 31.18 34.35 22.81
CA SER A 593 30.12 34.86 23.68
C SER A 593 28.75 34.86 22.99
N LYS A 594 28.67 35.35 21.74
CA LYS A 594 27.45 35.27 20.92
C LYS A 594 27.05 33.82 20.65
N ASN A 595 28.01 32.95 20.34
CA ASN A 595 27.77 31.53 20.12
C ASN A 595 27.29 30.86 21.41
N ALA A 596 27.87 31.17 22.56
CA ALA A 596 27.44 30.63 23.85
C ALA A 596 26.03 31.10 24.24
N LEU A 597 25.69 32.38 24.08
CA LEU A 597 24.32 32.89 24.28
C LEU A 597 23.33 32.23 23.31
N THR A 598 23.72 32.12 22.04
CA THR A 598 22.88 31.46 21.01
C THR A 598 22.69 29.99 21.33
N ASN A 599 23.75 29.28 21.74
CA ASN A 599 23.69 27.87 22.11
C ASN A 599 22.87 27.66 23.37
N LEU A 600 23.02 28.49 24.41
CA LEU A 600 22.22 28.41 25.63
C LEU A 600 20.73 28.65 25.33
N LYS A 601 20.40 29.69 24.56
CA LYS A 601 19.02 29.93 24.11
C LYS A 601 18.50 28.79 23.25
N LYS A 602 19.33 28.25 22.35
CA LYS A 602 19.01 27.10 21.52
C LYS A 602 18.76 25.86 22.36
N GLU A 603 19.56 25.60 23.40
CA GLU A 603 19.38 24.48 24.32
C GLU A 603 18.11 24.63 25.16
N ALA A 604 17.82 25.83 25.67
CA ALA A 604 16.58 26.10 26.40
C ALA A 604 15.34 25.96 25.49
N LEU A 605 15.40 26.49 24.26
CA LEU A 605 14.39 26.30 23.22
C LEU A 605 14.27 24.82 22.82
N GLN A 606 15.38 24.10 22.73
CA GLN A 606 15.41 22.68 22.36
C GLN A 606 14.82 21.82 23.48
N GLN A 607 15.17 22.03 24.74
CA GLN A 607 14.57 21.31 25.87
C GLN A 607 13.07 21.61 26.01
N TYR A 608 12.67 22.86 25.82
CA TYR A 608 11.26 23.24 25.76
C TYR A 608 10.54 22.55 24.60
N ALA A 609 11.13 22.57 23.40
CA ALA A 609 10.58 21.90 22.22
C ALA A 609 10.52 20.38 22.40
N GLU A 610 11.56 19.74 22.93
CA GLU A 610 11.61 18.30 23.22
C GLU A 610 10.57 17.90 24.28
N SER A 611 10.43 18.67 25.35
CA SER A 611 9.41 18.46 26.38
C SER A 611 8.00 18.57 25.80
N LYS A 612 7.73 19.63 25.03
CA LYS A 612 6.43 19.83 24.40
C LYS A 612 6.15 18.84 23.30
N ILE A 613 7.14 18.42 22.50
CA ILE A 613 7.01 17.32 21.54
C ILE A 613 6.60 16.05 22.27
N LYS A 614 7.24 15.72 23.41
CA LYS A 614 6.93 14.51 24.19
C LYS A 614 5.55 14.56 24.86
N GLU A 615 5.14 15.71 25.39
CA GLU A 615 3.78 15.93 25.89
C GLU A 615 2.74 15.85 24.77
N LEU A 616 3.03 16.43 23.60
CA LEU A 616 2.23 16.32 22.38
C LEU A 616 2.10 14.87 21.91
N GLU A 617 3.19 14.11 21.88
CA GLU A 617 3.20 12.68 21.52
C GLU A 617 2.35 11.85 22.50
N ASN A 618 2.48 12.10 23.80
CA ASN A 618 1.66 11.43 24.82
C ASN A 618 0.17 11.80 24.70
N LEU A 619 -0.14 13.07 24.42
CA LEU A 619 -1.50 13.54 24.19
C LEU A 619 -2.09 12.93 22.91
N ILE A 620 -1.33 12.90 21.81
CA ILE A 620 -1.70 12.24 20.55
C ILE A 620 -1.98 10.76 20.81
N ALA A 621 -1.10 10.06 21.55
CA ALA A 621 -1.29 8.65 21.87
C ALA A 621 -2.58 8.41 22.67
N LEU A 622 -2.83 9.22 23.71
CA LEU A 622 -4.04 9.12 24.54
C LEU A 622 -5.31 9.40 23.73
N VAL A 623 -5.33 10.50 22.97
CA VAL A 623 -6.48 10.88 22.13
C VAL A 623 -6.71 9.84 21.04
N THR A 624 -5.66 9.30 20.42
CA THR A 624 -5.76 8.24 19.41
C THR A 624 -6.31 6.93 20.00
N GLU A 625 -5.80 6.51 21.16
CA GLU A 625 -6.27 5.31 21.85
C GLU A 625 -7.74 5.42 22.24
N HIS A 626 -8.14 6.56 22.82
CA HIS A 626 -9.51 6.77 23.25
C HIS A 626 -10.46 7.00 22.07
N ASN A 627 -10.01 7.61 20.97
CA ASN A 627 -10.77 7.67 19.73
C ASN A 627 -11.02 6.27 19.16
N ALA A 628 -10.00 5.41 19.10
CA ALA A 628 -10.16 4.02 18.67
C ALA A 628 -11.11 3.22 19.58
N LYS A 629 -11.09 3.48 20.89
CA LYS A 629 -12.07 2.89 21.83
C LYS A 629 -13.50 3.39 21.57
N ILE A 630 -13.68 4.68 21.27
CA ILE A 630 -14.98 5.26 20.89
C ILE A 630 -15.49 4.62 19.59
N ASP A 631 -14.65 4.53 18.57
CA ASP A 631 -14.99 3.87 17.29
C ASP A 631 -15.43 2.42 17.54
N LYS A 632 -14.65 1.68 18.35
CA LYS A 632 -14.97 0.29 18.72
C LYS A 632 -16.27 0.17 19.49
N ILE A 633 -16.53 1.03 20.48
CA ILE A 633 -17.77 1.02 21.27
C ILE A 633 -18.97 1.32 20.36
N ILE A 634 -18.87 2.30 19.47
CA ILE A 634 -19.93 2.64 18.53
C ILE A 634 -20.18 1.48 17.55
N ASP A 635 -19.13 0.87 17.00
CA ASP A 635 -19.24 -0.27 16.09
C ASP A 635 -19.85 -1.52 16.74
N GLU A 636 -19.47 -1.81 17.99
CA GLU A 636 -20.04 -2.90 18.77
C GLU A 636 -21.52 -2.64 19.11
N ASP A 637 -21.88 -1.41 19.45
CA ASP A 637 -23.24 -1.02 19.78
C ASP A 637 -24.17 -1.07 18.56
N LYS A 638 -23.68 -0.68 17.37
CA LYS A 638 -24.38 -0.85 16.08
C LYS A 638 -24.68 -2.32 15.75
N ARG A 639 -23.88 -3.25 16.25
CA ARG A 639 -23.93 -4.69 15.91
C ARG A 639 -24.57 -5.55 17.01
N SER A 640 -24.97 -4.97 18.13
CA SER A 640 -25.47 -5.70 19.30
C SER A 640 -26.87 -5.24 19.73
N SER A 641 -27.47 -5.96 20.68
CA SER A 641 -28.80 -5.67 21.23
C SER A 641 -29.89 -5.53 20.15
N THR A 642 -30.92 -4.74 20.41
CA THR A 642 -32.06 -4.47 19.52
C THR A 642 -31.65 -3.74 18.23
N LYS A 643 -30.58 -2.93 18.25
CA LYS A 643 -30.02 -2.29 17.05
C LYS A 643 -29.44 -3.30 16.07
N GLY A 644 -28.66 -4.26 16.56
CA GLY A 644 -28.14 -5.36 15.75
C GLY A 644 -29.26 -6.27 15.24
N LEU A 645 -30.33 -6.50 16.03
CA LEU A 645 -31.51 -7.23 15.58
C LEU A 645 -32.17 -6.54 14.38
N LEU A 646 -32.44 -5.22 14.48
CA LEU A 646 -33.01 -4.43 13.39
C LEU A 646 -32.11 -4.46 12.15
N LYS A 647 -30.79 -4.40 12.32
CA LYS A 647 -29.83 -4.56 11.21
C LYS A 647 -29.96 -5.93 10.53
N TRP A 648 -30.03 -7.03 11.29
CA TRP A 648 -30.20 -8.37 10.72
C TRP A 648 -31.59 -8.60 10.13
N MET A 649 -32.64 -7.90 10.59
CA MET A 649 -33.99 -7.94 10.00
C MET A 649 -34.04 -7.33 8.60
N LYS A 650 -33.19 -6.34 8.30
CA LYS A 650 -32.99 -5.87 6.92
C LYS A 650 -32.38 -6.96 6.03
N GLY A 651 -31.50 -7.76 6.62
CA GLY A 651 -30.77 -8.83 5.97
C GLY A 651 -29.37 -8.42 5.49
N ASP A 652 -28.57 -9.42 5.16
CA ASP A 652 -27.23 -9.27 4.57
C ASP A 652 -27.30 -9.46 3.04
N ALA A 653 -26.20 -9.23 2.31
CA ALA A 653 -26.11 -9.37 0.85
C ALA A 653 -26.77 -10.65 0.31
N ASP A 654 -26.63 -11.77 1.02
CA ASP A 654 -27.15 -13.08 0.61
C ASP A 654 -28.60 -13.36 1.10
N TYR A 655 -29.08 -12.66 2.12
CA TYR A 655 -30.32 -12.99 2.85
C TYR A 655 -31.19 -11.75 3.13
N LYS A 656 -31.51 -10.99 2.08
CA LYS A 656 -32.36 -9.78 2.18
C LYS A 656 -33.84 -10.10 2.23
N LEU A 657 -34.59 -9.27 2.95
CA LEU A 657 -36.05 -9.31 2.96
C LEU A 657 -36.64 -9.04 1.56
N GLU A 658 -35.97 -8.22 0.74
CA GLU A 658 -36.25 -7.99 -0.69
C GLU A 658 -36.24 -9.29 -1.53
N ASN A 659 -35.36 -10.24 -1.22
CA ASN A 659 -35.29 -11.52 -1.94
C ASN A 659 -36.54 -12.38 -1.70
N ILE A 660 -37.22 -12.18 -0.56
CA ILE A 660 -38.48 -12.86 -0.19
C ILE A 660 -39.67 -12.21 -0.92
N GLN A 661 -39.66 -10.87 -1.07
CA GLN A 661 -40.66 -10.09 -1.82
C GLN A 661 -40.79 -10.55 -3.29
N GLN A 662 -39.70 -11.01 -3.90
CA GLN A 662 -39.68 -11.39 -5.32
C GLN A 662 -40.33 -12.74 -5.66
N ILE A 663 -40.67 -13.58 -4.67
CA ILE A 663 -40.97 -15.00 -4.88
C ILE A 663 -42.39 -15.26 -5.42
N VAL A 664 -43.40 -14.56 -4.90
CA VAL A 664 -44.83 -14.87 -5.13
C VAL A 664 -45.48 -13.83 -6.05
N PRO A 665 -45.99 -14.13 -7.25
CA PRO A 665 -46.71 -13.16 -8.09
C PRO A 665 -48.07 -12.74 -7.48
N ALA A 666 -48.59 -11.56 -7.87
CA ALA A 666 -49.87 -11.01 -7.38
C ALA A 666 -51.07 -11.93 -7.68
N GLN A 667 -50.99 -12.71 -8.77
CA GLN A 667 -51.95 -13.78 -9.08
C GLN A 667 -51.21 -15.10 -9.27
N LEU A 668 -51.61 -16.10 -8.50
CA LEU A 668 -51.12 -17.47 -8.62
C LEU A 668 -52.21 -18.38 -9.20
N LYS A 669 -51.85 -19.25 -10.14
CA LYS A 669 -52.71 -20.38 -10.51
C LYS A 669 -52.62 -21.45 -9.43
N PRO A 670 -53.69 -22.22 -9.13
CA PRO A 670 -53.65 -23.31 -8.15
C PRO A 670 -52.52 -24.32 -8.39
N SER A 671 -52.17 -24.57 -9.65
CA SER A 671 -51.07 -25.46 -10.05
C SER A 671 -49.67 -24.96 -9.64
N GLN A 672 -49.53 -23.68 -9.28
CA GLN A 672 -48.26 -23.04 -8.92
C GLN A 672 -48.10 -22.85 -7.40
N HIS A 673 -49.16 -23.05 -6.60
CA HIS A 673 -49.14 -22.82 -5.16
C HIS A 673 -48.09 -23.68 -4.46
N SER A 674 -48.02 -24.97 -4.77
CA SER A 674 -47.09 -25.90 -4.12
C SER A 674 -45.63 -25.55 -4.40
N GLU A 675 -45.30 -25.25 -5.66
CA GLU A 675 -43.92 -24.92 -6.06
C GLU A 675 -43.49 -23.58 -5.46
N LYS A 676 -44.37 -22.57 -5.48
CA LYS A 676 -44.08 -21.24 -4.94
C LYS A 676 -44.00 -21.22 -3.42
N PHE A 677 -44.83 -22.01 -2.75
CA PHE A 677 -44.72 -22.22 -1.31
C PHE A 677 -43.37 -22.87 -0.97
N LYS A 678 -42.95 -23.88 -1.73
CA LYS A 678 -41.62 -24.49 -1.57
C LYS A 678 -40.49 -23.46 -1.74
N THR A 679 -40.50 -22.66 -2.81
CA THR A 679 -39.50 -21.60 -3.02
C THR A 679 -39.51 -20.56 -1.88
N LEU A 680 -40.70 -20.21 -1.38
CA LEU A 680 -40.84 -19.29 -0.24
C LEU A 680 -40.20 -19.89 1.01
N SER A 681 -40.48 -21.16 1.33
CA SER A 681 -39.88 -21.86 2.48
C SER A 681 -38.35 -21.95 2.35
N GLU A 682 -37.82 -22.25 1.17
CA GLU A 682 -36.37 -22.33 0.90
C GLU A 682 -35.62 -21.00 1.09
N LYS A 683 -36.31 -19.87 0.88
CA LYS A 683 -35.74 -18.52 1.07
C LYS A 683 -36.01 -17.95 2.46
N LEU A 684 -37.14 -18.27 3.07
CA LEU A 684 -37.51 -17.83 4.40
C LEU A 684 -36.67 -18.50 5.50
N GLN A 685 -36.38 -19.80 5.34
CA GLN A 685 -35.59 -20.57 6.30
C GLN A 685 -34.22 -19.92 6.61
N PRO A 686 -33.32 -19.67 5.64
CA PRO A 686 -32.02 -19.08 5.94
C PRO A 686 -32.11 -17.64 6.46
N TYR A 687 -33.15 -16.88 6.09
CA TYR A 687 -33.39 -15.55 6.64
C TYR A 687 -33.71 -15.60 8.14
N LEU A 688 -34.64 -16.47 8.55
CA LEU A 688 -34.98 -16.66 9.97
C LEU A 688 -33.83 -17.28 10.77
N ASP A 689 -33.05 -18.18 10.16
CA ASP A 689 -31.87 -18.77 10.78
C ASP A 689 -30.85 -17.72 11.21
N LYS A 690 -30.57 -16.71 10.36
CA LYS A 690 -29.64 -15.64 10.70
C LYS A 690 -30.11 -14.82 11.90
N LEU A 691 -31.40 -14.55 11.98
CA LEU A 691 -31.99 -13.86 13.12
C LEU A 691 -31.91 -14.72 14.39
N LEU A 692 -32.24 -16.00 14.31
CA LEU A 692 -32.18 -16.93 15.44
C LEU A 692 -30.72 -17.16 15.91
N ASP A 693 -29.77 -17.26 14.99
CA ASP A 693 -28.34 -17.38 15.31
C ASP A 693 -27.80 -16.12 15.97
N TYR A 694 -28.21 -14.93 15.49
CA TYR A 694 -27.89 -13.65 16.11
C TYR A 694 -28.41 -13.57 17.56
N ILE A 695 -29.69 -13.88 17.77
CA ILE A 695 -30.33 -13.82 19.09
C ILE A 695 -29.68 -14.86 20.02
N LYS A 696 -29.48 -16.09 19.54
CA LYS A 696 -28.78 -17.14 20.28
C LYS A 696 -27.43 -16.65 20.79
N HIS A 697 -26.60 -16.08 19.92
CA HIS A 697 -25.27 -15.60 20.29
C HIS A 697 -25.33 -14.50 21.37
N HIS A 698 -26.31 -13.59 21.27
CA HIS A 698 -26.43 -12.44 22.16
C HIS A 698 -27.06 -12.74 23.52
N VAL A 699 -27.62 -13.94 23.71
CA VAL A 699 -28.08 -14.43 25.01
C VAL A 699 -27.12 -15.46 25.62
N MET A 700 -25.96 -15.72 25.01
CA MET A 700 -24.87 -16.49 25.60
C MET A 700 -24.09 -15.65 26.62
N ILE A 701 -23.26 -16.31 27.45
CA ILE A 701 -22.34 -15.62 28.34
C ILE A 701 -21.14 -15.09 27.51
N PRO A 702 -20.83 -13.78 27.56
CA PRO A 702 -19.71 -13.19 26.84
C PRO A 702 -18.35 -13.72 27.29
N GLY A 703 -17.42 -13.94 26.35
CA GLY A 703 -16.04 -14.36 26.61
C GLY A 703 -15.31 -14.71 25.31
N GLU A 704 -14.00 -15.00 25.37
CA GLU A 704 -13.21 -15.44 24.19
C GLU A 704 -13.82 -16.69 23.52
N ARG A 705 -14.50 -17.53 24.32
CA ARG A 705 -15.36 -18.60 23.85
C ARG A 705 -16.74 -18.42 24.50
N PRO A 706 -17.75 -17.90 23.77
CA PRO A 706 -19.09 -17.73 24.30
C PRO A 706 -19.63 -19.05 24.85
N SER A 707 -20.18 -19.01 26.06
CA SER A 707 -20.71 -20.22 26.73
C SER A 707 -22.24 -20.25 26.70
N PRO A 708 -22.88 -21.42 26.43
CA PRO A 708 -24.33 -21.52 26.33
C PRO A 708 -25.05 -21.18 27.64
N THR A 709 -26.15 -20.44 27.55
CA THR A 709 -27.17 -20.28 28.61
C THR A 709 -28.38 -21.17 28.33
N GLU A 710 -29.23 -21.39 29.34
CA GLU A 710 -30.53 -22.06 29.18
C GLU A 710 -31.35 -21.39 28.06
N GLN A 711 -31.40 -20.06 28.05
CA GLN A 711 -32.12 -19.31 27.02
C GLN A 711 -31.50 -19.49 25.61
N SER A 712 -30.18 -19.52 25.48
CA SER A 712 -29.51 -19.78 24.18
C SER A 712 -29.82 -21.19 23.63
N GLN A 713 -30.04 -22.16 24.52
CA GLN A 713 -30.45 -23.51 24.16
C GLN A 713 -31.92 -23.54 23.74
N LEU A 714 -32.80 -22.78 24.40
CA LEU A 714 -34.19 -22.61 23.98
C LEU A 714 -34.31 -21.96 22.59
N VAL A 715 -33.52 -20.93 22.30
CA VAL A 715 -33.46 -20.32 20.95
C VAL A 715 -32.97 -21.36 19.90
N SER A 716 -31.98 -22.18 20.25
CA SER A 716 -31.52 -23.28 19.38
C SER A 716 -32.60 -24.35 19.15
N SER A 717 -33.42 -24.64 20.16
CA SER A 717 -34.58 -25.53 20.05
C SER A 717 -35.63 -24.93 19.11
N ILE A 718 -35.94 -23.64 19.23
CA ILE A 718 -36.87 -22.94 18.33
C ILE A 718 -36.42 -23.05 16.88
N LYS A 719 -35.14 -22.77 16.60
CA LYS A 719 -34.55 -22.94 15.26
C LYS A 719 -34.73 -24.35 14.73
N THR A 720 -34.33 -25.36 15.50
CA THR A 720 -34.40 -26.77 15.09
C THR A 720 -35.84 -27.20 14.75
N ARG A 721 -36.82 -26.74 15.53
CA ARG A 721 -38.25 -27.08 15.32
C ARG A 721 -38.85 -26.30 14.16
N LEU A 722 -38.47 -25.04 13.97
CA LEU A 722 -38.83 -24.25 12.80
C LEU A 722 -38.30 -24.91 11.52
N ASP A 723 -37.02 -25.28 11.50
CA ASP A 723 -36.39 -26.00 10.38
C ASP A 723 -37.11 -27.31 10.07
N THR A 724 -37.42 -28.07 11.11
CA THR A 724 -38.16 -29.34 10.97
C THR A 724 -39.54 -29.12 10.35
N LEU A 725 -40.28 -28.10 10.80
CA LEU A 725 -41.58 -27.75 10.25
C LEU A 725 -41.47 -27.29 8.79
N LEU A 726 -40.55 -26.38 8.47
CA LEU A 726 -40.37 -25.87 7.11
C LEU A 726 -39.86 -26.95 6.14
N GLU A 727 -38.94 -27.81 6.58
CA GLU A 727 -38.48 -28.99 5.83
C GLU A 727 -39.64 -29.95 5.55
N TYR A 728 -40.52 -30.12 6.52
CA TYR A 728 -41.69 -30.95 6.35
C TYR A 728 -42.69 -30.33 5.37
N LEU A 729 -42.94 -29.03 5.45
CA LEU A 729 -43.91 -28.34 4.59
C LEU A 729 -43.41 -28.16 3.14
N LYS A 730 -42.08 -28.02 2.92
CA LYS A 730 -41.53 -27.83 1.57
C LYS A 730 -41.50 -29.11 0.72
N ASN A 731 -41.54 -30.29 1.34
CA ASN A 731 -41.39 -31.58 0.67
C ASN A 731 -42.72 -32.30 0.44
N HIS A 732 -43.39 -32.08 -0.69
CA HIS A 732 -44.62 -32.80 -1.03
C HIS A 732 -44.39 -34.23 -1.57
N ASN A 733 -43.33 -34.90 -1.12
CA ASN A 733 -43.02 -36.27 -1.55
C ASN A 733 -43.87 -37.29 -0.80
N ASP A 734 -44.11 -38.44 -1.45
CA ASP A 734 -44.80 -39.56 -0.82
C ASP A 734 -44.02 -40.07 0.40
N ARG A 735 -44.76 -40.34 1.47
CA ARG A 735 -44.16 -40.78 2.74
C ARG A 735 -43.82 -42.25 2.69
N GLN A 736 -42.62 -42.60 3.14
CA GLN A 736 -42.26 -43.99 3.41
C GLN A 736 -42.67 -44.34 4.84
N VAL A 737 -43.67 -45.22 5.00
CA VAL A 737 -44.10 -45.74 6.30
C VAL A 737 -44.01 -47.25 6.26
N LYS A 738 -43.08 -47.83 7.04
CA LYS A 738 -42.93 -49.29 7.23
C LYS A 738 -43.01 -50.09 5.91
N ASN A 739 -42.12 -49.77 4.97
CA ASN A 739 -42.00 -50.39 3.64
C ASN A 739 -43.14 -50.11 2.64
N ASN A 740 -44.10 -49.23 2.96
CA ASN A 740 -45.13 -48.77 2.03
C ASN A 740 -44.98 -47.27 1.72
N THR A 741 -45.15 -46.93 0.44
CA THR A 741 -45.25 -45.55 -0.02
C THR A 741 -46.68 -45.05 0.14
N VAL A 742 -46.89 -44.11 1.06
CA VAL A 742 -48.18 -43.45 1.29
C VAL A 742 -48.19 -42.14 0.54
N LYS A 743 -49.10 -42.02 -0.42
CA LYS A 743 -49.24 -40.81 -1.21
C LYS A 743 -49.53 -39.61 -0.31
N ARG A 744 -48.69 -38.57 -0.34
CA ARG A 744 -48.97 -37.33 0.39
C ARG A 744 -49.95 -36.51 -0.44
N ILE A 745 -51.16 -36.33 0.09
CA ILE A 745 -52.27 -35.66 -0.63
C ILE A 745 -52.36 -34.17 -0.25
N HIS A 746 -51.96 -33.83 0.97
CA HIS A 746 -52.03 -32.47 1.50
C HIS A 746 -50.67 -32.03 2.08
N THR A 747 -50.32 -30.76 1.86
CA THR A 747 -49.14 -30.13 2.46
C THR A 747 -49.31 -29.99 3.97
N PHE A 748 -50.51 -29.61 4.43
CA PHE A 748 -50.85 -29.54 5.84
C PHE A 748 -51.60 -30.82 6.27
N ASP A 749 -51.05 -31.49 7.26
CA ASP A 749 -51.54 -32.74 7.85
C ASP A 749 -51.19 -32.81 9.35
N ASP A 750 -51.56 -33.91 10.00
CA ASP A 750 -51.33 -34.15 11.43
C ASP A 750 -49.87 -34.03 11.87
N VAL A 751 -48.92 -34.32 11.00
CA VAL A 751 -47.51 -34.21 11.35
C VAL A 751 -47.03 -32.77 11.24
N SER A 752 -47.51 -32.01 10.25
CA SER A 752 -47.28 -30.56 10.24
C SER A 752 -47.90 -29.90 11.48
N THR A 753 -49.08 -30.34 11.92
CA THR A 753 -49.71 -29.85 13.15
C THR A 753 -48.85 -30.17 14.36
N ARG A 754 -48.34 -31.40 14.48
CA ARG A 754 -47.45 -31.79 15.58
C ARG A 754 -46.18 -30.93 15.62
N TYR A 755 -45.52 -30.74 14.47
CA TYR A 755 -44.32 -29.89 14.41
C TYR A 755 -44.61 -28.43 14.73
N LEU A 756 -45.80 -27.91 14.35
CA LEU A 756 -46.24 -26.58 14.74
C LEU A 756 -46.49 -26.46 16.25
N THR A 757 -47.12 -27.46 16.88
CA THR A 757 -47.29 -27.52 18.35
C THR A 757 -45.95 -27.54 19.06
N GLU A 758 -45.04 -28.41 18.65
CA GLU A 758 -43.69 -28.51 19.23
C GLU A 758 -42.91 -27.19 19.15
N LEU A 759 -43.05 -26.46 18.03
CA LEU A 759 -42.47 -25.13 17.86
C LEU A 759 -43.11 -24.12 18.83
N ASN A 760 -44.45 -24.10 18.94
CA ASN A 760 -45.18 -23.24 19.88
C ASN A 760 -44.80 -23.48 21.34
N ASP A 761 -44.60 -24.73 21.74
CA ASP A 761 -44.15 -25.09 23.09
C ASP A 761 -42.75 -24.52 23.37
N SER A 762 -41.84 -24.59 22.39
CA SER A 762 -40.50 -24.01 22.53
C SER A 762 -40.49 -22.49 22.58
N ILE A 763 -41.40 -21.83 21.84
CA ILE A 763 -41.58 -20.37 21.89
C ILE A 763 -42.13 -19.95 23.27
N SER A 764 -43.10 -20.70 23.79
CA SER A 764 -43.74 -20.40 25.08
C SER A 764 -42.77 -20.53 26.26
N ALA A 765 -41.80 -21.45 26.15
CA ALA A 765 -40.76 -21.69 27.15
C ALA A 765 -39.73 -20.56 27.29
N LEU A 766 -39.66 -19.60 26.34
CA LEU A 766 -38.78 -18.43 26.49
C LEU A 766 -39.18 -17.60 27.70
N SER A 767 -38.19 -17.26 28.53
CA SER A 767 -38.39 -16.48 29.75
C SER A 767 -38.81 -15.04 29.45
N PRO A 768 -39.70 -14.43 30.26
CA PRO A 768 -40.04 -13.01 30.15
C PRO A 768 -38.84 -12.09 30.44
N SER A 769 -38.79 -10.91 29.83
CA SER A 769 -37.72 -9.91 30.03
C SER A 769 -37.45 -9.48 31.48
N ASN A 770 -38.44 -9.60 32.37
CA ASN A 770 -38.29 -9.25 33.79
C ASN A 770 -37.39 -10.20 34.59
N PHE A 771 -37.01 -11.36 34.04
CA PHE A 771 -36.06 -12.26 34.70
C PHE A 771 -34.62 -11.76 34.54
N HIS A 772 -33.98 -11.42 35.66
CA HIS A 772 -32.59 -10.98 35.70
C HIS A 772 -31.67 -12.22 35.74
N GLY A 773 -30.76 -12.37 34.77
CA GLY A 773 -29.82 -13.51 34.76
C GLY A 773 -29.11 -13.82 33.43
N PHE A 774 -29.44 -13.14 32.34
CA PHE A 774 -28.81 -13.33 31.02
C PHE A 774 -28.75 -12.02 30.22
N HIS A 775 -27.88 -11.97 29.20
CA HIS A 775 -27.67 -10.77 28.39
C HIS A 775 -28.81 -10.53 27.39
N ASN A 776 -29.15 -9.25 27.17
CA ASN A 776 -30.11 -8.77 26.17
C ASN A 776 -31.53 -9.41 26.25
N PRO A 777 -32.22 -9.35 27.41
CA PRO A 777 -33.51 -10.01 27.61
C PRO A 777 -34.62 -9.57 26.65
N LEU A 778 -34.61 -8.31 26.19
CA LEU A 778 -35.57 -7.78 25.22
C LEU A 778 -35.52 -8.49 23.85
N LEU A 779 -34.39 -9.10 23.49
CA LEU A 779 -34.29 -9.89 22.25
C LEU A 779 -35.15 -11.15 22.30
N LEU A 780 -35.32 -11.75 23.48
CA LEU A 780 -36.17 -12.93 23.65
C LEU A 780 -37.65 -12.57 23.60
N ASP A 781 -38.03 -11.43 24.17
CA ASP A 781 -39.40 -10.91 24.07
C ASP A 781 -39.77 -10.59 22.63
N ALA A 782 -38.88 -9.92 21.90
CA ALA A 782 -39.07 -9.62 20.48
C ALA A 782 -39.17 -10.90 19.64
N LEU A 783 -38.32 -11.90 19.89
CA LEU A 783 -38.39 -13.21 19.24
C LEU A 783 -39.70 -13.93 19.56
N LYS A 784 -40.10 -13.94 20.84
CA LYS A 784 -41.33 -14.59 21.29
C LYS A 784 -42.54 -13.96 20.62
N ALA A 785 -42.66 -12.64 20.64
CA ALA A 785 -43.74 -11.90 19.99
C ALA A 785 -43.79 -12.16 18.47
N GLY A 786 -42.65 -12.09 17.79
CA GLY A 786 -42.54 -12.38 16.35
C GLY A 786 -42.93 -13.81 16.00
N MET A 787 -42.40 -14.79 16.72
CA MET A 787 -42.65 -16.20 16.44
C MET A 787 -44.07 -16.64 16.78
N THR A 788 -44.67 -16.11 17.86
CA THR A 788 -46.08 -16.35 18.20
C THR A 788 -47.00 -15.89 17.07
N GLN A 789 -46.80 -14.68 16.55
CA GLN A 789 -47.63 -14.19 15.44
C GLN A 789 -47.37 -14.94 14.13
N PHE A 790 -46.14 -15.38 13.90
CA PHE A 790 -45.81 -16.21 12.74
C PHE A 790 -46.52 -17.57 12.79
N THR A 791 -46.46 -18.27 13.92
CA THR A 791 -47.07 -19.60 14.07
C THR A 791 -48.60 -19.53 14.12
N GLU A 792 -49.18 -18.43 14.60
CA GLU A 792 -50.61 -18.17 14.51
C GLU A 792 -51.08 -18.19 13.05
N GLN A 793 -50.38 -17.52 12.13
CA GLN A 793 -50.74 -17.55 10.70
C GLN A 793 -50.64 -18.95 10.08
N LEU A 794 -49.68 -19.77 10.51
CA LEU A 794 -49.57 -21.17 10.07
C LEU A 794 -50.69 -22.05 10.64
N SER A 795 -51.24 -21.70 11.80
CA SER A 795 -52.33 -22.44 12.45
C SER A 795 -53.68 -22.30 11.73
N HIS A 796 -53.84 -21.28 10.89
CA HIS A 796 -55.03 -21.08 10.06
C HIS A 796 -55.13 -22.06 8.88
N ALA A 797 -54.07 -22.82 8.58
CA ALA A 797 -54.10 -23.81 7.50
C ALA A 797 -55.07 -24.96 7.83
N TYR A 798 -55.94 -25.29 6.87
CA TYR A 798 -56.87 -26.41 7.03
C TYR A 798 -56.12 -27.74 7.13
N VAL A 799 -56.28 -28.42 8.26
CA VAL A 799 -55.86 -29.81 8.47
C VAL A 799 -57.12 -30.65 8.65
N ASN A 800 -57.21 -31.75 7.90
CA ASN A 800 -58.35 -32.66 8.01
C ASN A 800 -58.44 -33.20 9.45
N ALA A 801 -59.63 -33.07 10.08
CA ALA A 801 -59.87 -33.49 11.47
C ALA A 801 -59.55 -34.98 11.74
N TYR A 802 -59.53 -35.81 10.70
CA TYR A 802 -59.22 -37.23 10.74
C TYR A 802 -57.76 -37.56 10.40
N SER A 803 -56.96 -36.59 9.94
CA SER A 803 -55.54 -36.81 9.67
C SER A 803 -54.83 -37.23 10.97
N GLY A 804 -54.03 -38.29 10.92
CA GLY A 804 -53.23 -38.76 12.07
C GLY A 804 -54.01 -39.33 13.24
N GLN A 805 -55.34 -39.37 13.19
CA GLN A 805 -56.14 -39.97 14.26
C GLN A 805 -55.79 -41.44 14.40
N LYS A 806 -55.32 -41.82 15.59
CA LYS A 806 -55.03 -43.21 15.94
C LYS A 806 -56.22 -43.81 16.65
N ARG A 807 -56.44 -45.10 16.46
CA ARG A 807 -57.40 -45.86 17.27
C ARG A 807 -57.01 -45.68 18.75
N THR A 808 -57.91 -45.19 19.59
CA THR A 808 -57.68 -45.23 21.04
C THR A 808 -57.68 -46.67 21.53
N ASP A 809 -56.79 -46.99 22.47
CA ASP A 809 -56.68 -48.35 23.00
C ASP A 809 -57.88 -48.73 23.89
N ASP A 810 -58.62 -47.73 24.39
CA ASP A 810 -59.71 -47.87 25.35
C ASP A 810 -61.09 -47.84 24.68
N TRP A 811 -61.36 -48.77 23.76
CA TRP A 811 -62.73 -48.98 23.23
C TRP A 811 -63.70 -49.50 24.29
N VAL A 812 -63.16 -50.04 25.37
CA VAL A 812 -63.89 -50.54 26.52
C VAL A 812 -63.45 -49.84 27.80
N LYS A 813 -64.35 -49.75 28.76
CA LYS A 813 -64.11 -49.26 30.13
C LYS A 813 -64.87 -50.13 31.13
N GLU A 814 -64.39 -50.18 32.37
CA GLU A 814 -65.17 -50.80 33.44
C GLU A 814 -66.23 -49.84 33.97
N GLU A 815 -67.47 -50.32 34.08
CA GLU A 815 -68.54 -49.64 34.81
C GLU A 815 -69.06 -50.56 35.91
N THR A 816 -69.28 -50.02 37.10
CA THR A 816 -70.00 -50.74 38.16
C THR A 816 -71.49 -50.63 37.90
N LYS A 817 -72.15 -51.76 37.61
CA LYS A 817 -73.61 -51.84 37.54
C LYS A 817 -74.15 -52.68 38.68
N MET A 818 -75.31 -52.27 39.20
CA MET A 818 -76.09 -53.09 40.12
C MET A 818 -76.78 -54.18 39.30
N VAL A 819 -76.34 -55.43 39.46
CA VAL A 819 -77.00 -56.62 38.92
C VAL A 819 -77.48 -57.41 40.14
N ASP A 820 -78.79 -57.65 40.24
CA ASP A 820 -79.42 -58.28 41.41
C ASP A 820 -79.04 -57.62 42.75
N ASP A 821 -79.10 -56.27 42.79
CA ASP A 821 -78.74 -55.43 43.94
C ASP A 821 -77.28 -55.57 44.45
N GLN A 822 -76.39 -56.19 43.66
CA GLN A 822 -74.96 -56.29 43.95
C GLN A 822 -74.12 -55.50 42.94
N PRO A 823 -73.10 -54.75 43.38
CA PRO A 823 -72.19 -54.04 42.48
C PRO A 823 -71.29 -55.03 41.73
N GLN A 824 -71.54 -55.19 40.43
CA GLN A 824 -70.67 -55.94 39.53
C GLN A 824 -69.91 -54.98 38.61
N LYS A 825 -68.59 -55.20 38.50
CA LYS A 825 -67.78 -54.58 37.45
C LYS A 825 -68.09 -55.26 36.13
N ILE A 826 -68.64 -54.50 35.18
CA ILE A 826 -68.88 -54.97 33.84
C ILE A 826 -68.04 -54.18 32.85
N THR A 827 -67.56 -54.84 31.81
CA THR A 827 -66.90 -54.19 30.69
C THR A 827 -67.95 -53.62 29.74
N VAL A 828 -67.92 -52.31 29.52
CA VAL A 828 -68.80 -51.62 28.57
C VAL A 828 -67.97 -50.88 27.52
N LEU A 829 -68.58 -50.51 26.39
CA LEU A 829 -67.93 -49.64 25.41
C LEU A 829 -67.75 -48.21 25.96
N SER A 830 -66.58 -47.62 25.72
CA SER A 830 -66.34 -46.19 25.90
C SER A 830 -67.18 -45.37 24.91
N THR A 831 -67.25 -44.04 25.09
CA THR A 831 -68.01 -43.17 24.16
C THR A 831 -67.49 -43.31 22.73
N GLU A 832 -66.17 -43.29 22.56
CA GLU A 832 -65.54 -43.49 21.25
C GLU A 832 -65.75 -44.92 20.75
N GLY A 833 -65.50 -45.94 21.58
CA GLY A 833 -65.75 -47.34 21.21
C GLY A 833 -67.18 -47.59 20.74
N ARG A 834 -68.16 -46.93 21.36
CA ARG A 834 -69.57 -46.96 20.95
C ARG A 834 -69.80 -46.26 19.61
N ASN A 835 -69.22 -45.08 19.40
CA ASN A 835 -69.36 -44.34 18.15
C ASN A 835 -68.70 -45.09 16.98
N CYS A 836 -67.50 -45.63 17.18
CA CYS A 836 -66.79 -46.46 16.21
C CYS A 836 -67.57 -47.75 15.88
N ALA A 837 -68.14 -48.41 16.89
CA ALA A 837 -69.02 -49.57 16.66
C ALA A 837 -70.26 -49.20 15.83
N LYS A 838 -70.92 -48.07 16.13
CA LYS A 838 -72.07 -47.59 15.36
C LYS A 838 -71.72 -47.30 13.90
N VAL A 839 -70.58 -46.66 13.65
CA VAL A 839 -70.05 -46.43 12.30
C VAL A 839 -69.81 -47.76 11.59
N CYS A 840 -69.11 -48.70 12.23
CA CYS A 840 -68.82 -50.02 11.68
C CYS A 840 -70.10 -50.78 11.29
N LEU A 841 -71.08 -50.84 12.20
CA LEU A 841 -72.34 -51.55 11.95
C LEU A 841 -73.21 -50.85 10.87
N THR A 842 -73.14 -49.52 10.78
CA THR A 842 -73.78 -48.76 9.70
C THR A 842 -73.16 -49.10 8.34
N ILE A 843 -71.83 -49.17 8.29
CA ILE A 843 -71.08 -49.55 7.07
C ILE A 843 -71.35 -51.01 6.71
N LEU A 844 -71.48 -51.91 7.69
CA LEU A 844 -71.72 -53.34 7.46
C LEU A 844 -73.00 -53.60 6.66
N GLU A 845 -74.09 -52.88 6.97
CA GLU A 845 -75.34 -52.97 6.20
C GLU A 845 -75.16 -52.51 4.75
N MET A 846 -74.41 -51.42 4.52
CA MET A 846 -74.04 -50.97 3.17
C MET A 846 -73.23 -52.03 2.43
N MET A 847 -72.15 -52.51 3.06
CA MET A 847 -71.27 -53.51 2.48
C MET A 847 -72.07 -54.76 2.12
N ARG A 848 -72.96 -55.22 3.00
CA ARG A 848 -73.80 -56.37 2.70
C ARG A 848 -74.67 -56.14 1.47
N TYR A 849 -75.38 -55.02 1.39
CA TYR A 849 -76.26 -54.74 0.26
C TYR A 849 -75.45 -54.59 -1.03
N ASP A 850 -74.43 -53.73 -1.02
CA ASP A 850 -73.64 -53.39 -2.20
C ASP A 850 -72.81 -54.57 -2.71
N PHE A 851 -72.17 -55.35 -1.84
CA PHE A 851 -71.39 -56.52 -2.30
C PHE A 851 -72.29 -57.66 -2.81
N ASN A 852 -73.51 -57.83 -2.27
CA ASN A 852 -74.45 -58.80 -2.83
C ASN A 852 -75.01 -58.34 -4.19
N ASP A 853 -75.34 -57.04 -4.33
CA ASP A 853 -75.77 -56.44 -5.60
C ASP A 853 -74.65 -56.50 -6.66
N LEU A 854 -73.39 -56.26 -6.24
CA LEU A 854 -72.20 -56.43 -7.08
C LEU A 854 -72.05 -57.89 -7.51
N LEU A 855 -72.17 -58.85 -6.59
CA LEU A 855 -72.07 -60.28 -6.90
C LEU A 855 -73.15 -60.76 -7.88
N SER A 856 -74.39 -60.25 -7.74
CA SER A 856 -75.46 -60.48 -8.72
C SER A 856 -75.08 -59.92 -10.09
N GLY A 857 -74.60 -58.67 -10.14
CA GLY A 857 -74.11 -58.06 -11.37
C GLY A 857 -72.96 -58.83 -12.03
N CYS A 858 -72.03 -59.36 -11.23
CA CYS A 858 -70.93 -60.19 -11.71
C CYS A 858 -71.40 -61.50 -12.34
N SER A 859 -72.51 -62.06 -11.85
CA SER A 859 -73.05 -63.32 -12.37
C SER A 859 -73.81 -63.09 -13.69
N GLU A 860 -74.54 -61.99 -13.82
CA GLU A 860 -75.27 -61.61 -15.03
C GLU A 860 -74.37 -61.06 -16.15
N SER A 861 -73.21 -60.48 -15.80
CA SER A 861 -72.26 -59.89 -16.74
C SER A 861 -70.89 -60.58 -16.69
N ALA A 862 -70.87 -61.89 -16.42
CA ALA A 862 -69.65 -62.67 -16.17
C ALA A 862 -68.61 -62.53 -17.29
N SER A 863 -69.03 -62.64 -18.55
CA SER A 863 -68.14 -62.61 -19.72
C SER A 863 -68.07 -61.25 -20.41
N ILE A 864 -68.67 -60.21 -19.84
CA ILE A 864 -68.84 -58.91 -20.50
C ILE A 864 -67.96 -57.84 -19.84
N GLN A 865 -67.34 -57.02 -20.68
CA GLN A 865 -66.49 -55.90 -20.28
C GLN A 865 -67.29 -54.80 -19.57
N ILE A 866 -66.73 -54.20 -18.52
CA ILE A 866 -67.41 -53.22 -17.67
C ILE A 866 -67.33 -51.82 -18.29
N ASN A 867 -68.41 -51.39 -18.94
CA ASN A 867 -68.56 -50.06 -19.54
C ASN A 867 -70.02 -49.58 -19.57
N LEU A 868 -70.25 -48.35 -20.05
CA LEU A 868 -71.61 -47.81 -20.22
C LEU A 868 -72.12 -47.88 -21.67
N TYR A 869 -71.25 -47.91 -22.69
CA TYR A 869 -71.67 -47.90 -24.09
C TYR A 869 -72.34 -49.20 -24.55
N ASN A 870 -72.04 -50.33 -23.92
CA ASN A 870 -72.77 -51.58 -24.16
C ASN A 870 -73.96 -51.76 -23.20
N ASN A 871 -74.42 -50.68 -22.55
CA ASN A 871 -75.55 -50.67 -21.60
C ASN A 871 -75.45 -51.76 -20.51
N GLN A 872 -74.29 -51.87 -19.86
CA GLN A 872 -73.98 -52.97 -18.93
C GLN A 872 -74.46 -52.71 -17.49
N LYS A 873 -74.95 -53.76 -16.84
CA LYS A 873 -75.41 -53.70 -15.44
C LYS A 873 -74.28 -53.29 -14.49
N LEU A 874 -73.09 -53.89 -14.63
CA LEU A 874 -71.92 -53.55 -13.81
C LEU A 874 -71.42 -52.14 -14.06
N GLY A 875 -71.38 -51.67 -15.31
CA GLY A 875 -70.97 -50.29 -15.61
C GLY A 875 -71.92 -49.27 -14.97
N ARG A 876 -73.24 -49.50 -15.07
CA ARG A 876 -74.24 -48.68 -14.36
C ARG A 876 -74.10 -48.79 -12.83
N TRP A 877 -73.79 -49.98 -12.32
CA TRP A 877 -73.60 -50.24 -10.90
C TRP A 877 -72.47 -49.38 -10.33
N PHE A 878 -71.29 -49.37 -10.99
CA PHE A 878 -70.15 -48.55 -10.58
C PHE A 878 -70.43 -47.06 -10.73
N ARG A 879 -71.08 -46.64 -11.84
CA ARG A 879 -71.49 -45.24 -12.03
C ARG A 879 -72.39 -44.74 -10.88
N LYS A 880 -73.33 -45.58 -10.43
CA LYS A 880 -74.21 -45.25 -9.30
C LYS A 880 -73.47 -45.12 -7.96
N ARG A 881 -72.28 -45.70 -7.81
CA ARG A 881 -71.39 -45.53 -6.65
C ARG A 881 -70.32 -44.44 -6.86
N GLY A 882 -70.48 -43.58 -7.88
CA GLY A 882 -69.63 -42.41 -8.10
C GLY A 882 -68.41 -42.63 -9.00
N PHE A 883 -68.18 -43.85 -9.48
CA PHE A 883 -67.07 -44.11 -10.39
C PHE A 883 -67.33 -43.51 -11.77
N LYS A 884 -66.32 -42.87 -12.35
CA LYS A 884 -66.37 -42.47 -13.76
C LYS A 884 -66.19 -43.72 -14.62
N VAL A 885 -67.25 -44.19 -15.25
CA VAL A 885 -67.21 -45.36 -16.13
C VAL A 885 -67.19 -44.91 -17.59
N ASN A 886 -66.37 -45.55 -18.42
CA ASN A 886 -66.25 -45.19 -19.82
C ASN A 886 -67.57 -45.39 -20.58
N SER A 887 -67.97 -44.38 -21.36
CA SER A 887 -69.19 -44.35 -22.16
C SER A 887 -68.92 -44.34 -23.67
N ASP A 888 -67.66 -44.36 -24.09
CA ASP A 888 -67.28 -44.21 -25.50
C ASP A 888 -66.43 -45.41 -25.93
N SER A 889 -66.92 -46.22 -26.87
CA SER A 889 -66.21 -47.41 -27.34
C SER A 889 -64.83 -47.07 -27.92
N GLY A 890 -63.80 -47.84 -27.55
CA GLY A 890 -62.43 -47.67 -28.06
C GLY A 890 -61.62 -46.54 -27.40
N LYS A 891 -62.18 -45.84 -26.41
CA LYS A 891 -61.49 -44.80 -25.63
C LYS A 891 -61.40 -45.19 -24.16
N GLN A 892 -60.55 -44.50 -23.40
CA GLN A 892 -60.46 -44.72 -21.95
C GLN A 892 -60.47 -43.39 -21.20
N HIS A 893 -61.68 -42.89 -20.92
CA HIS A 893 -61.91 -41.62 -20.25
C HIS A 893 -62.47 -41.76 -18.82
N GLY A 894 -62.71 -43.00 -18.38
CA GLY A 894 -63.18 -43.35 -17.05
C GLY A 894 -62.07 -43.81 -16.11
N GLU A 895 -62.40 -43.92 -14.82
CA GLU A 895 -61.57 -44.46 -13.74
C GLU A 895 -61.45 -45.99 -13.82
N LEU A 896 -62.47 -46.68 -14.33
CA LEU A 896 -62.43 -48.12 -14.52
C LEU A 896 -61.69 -48.47 -15.81
N GLN A 897 -60.78 -49.45 -15.75
CA GLN A 897 -60.07 -49.98 -16.91
C GLN A 897 -61.06 -50.57 -17.94
N ASP A 898 -61.19 -49.93 -19.10
CA ASP A 898 -62.03 -50.42 -20.20
C ASP A 898 -61.25 -51.42 -21.07
N LYS A 899 -60.85 -52.53 -20.46
CA LYS A 899 -60.11 -53.63 -21.12
C LYS A 899 -60.96 -54.89 -21.18
N GLN A 900 -60.70 -55.74 -22.17
CA GLN A 900 -61.41 -57.01 -22.33
C GLN A 900 -61.26 -57.93 -21.10
N SER A 901 -60.19 -57.79 -20.31
CA SER A 901 -59.97 -58.52 -19.06
C SER A 901 -60.76 -57.97 -17.87
N MET A 902 -61.41 -56.81 -17.96
CA MET A 902 -62.15 -56.20 -16.86
C MET A 902 -63.62 -56.59 -16.93
N ARG A 903 -63.90 -57.84 -16.53
CA ARG A 903 -65.21 -58.49 -16.60
C ARG A 903 -65.75 -58.85 -15.22
N GLY A 904 -67.03 -59.21 -15.15
CA GLY A 904 -67.66 -59.68 -13.91
C GLY A 904 -66.95 -60.90 -13.29
N THR A 905 -66.34 -61.78 -14.08
CA THR A 905 -65.55 -62.93 -13.58
C THR A 905 -64.39 -62.51 -12.71
N GLU A 906 -63.65 -61.47 -13.08
CA GLU A 906 -62.47 -61.03 -12.33
C GLU A 906 -62.85 -60.44 -10.98
N ILE A 907 -63.91 -59.63 -10.94
CA ILE A 907 -64.45 -59.12 -9.68
C ILE A 907 -64.94 -60.27 -8.82
N LYS A 908 -65.64 -61.27 -9.39
CA LYS A 908 -66.09 -62.44 -8.66
C LYS A 908 -64.92 -63.25 -8.07
N THR A 909 -63.83 -63.39 -8.82
CA THR A 909 -62.59 -64.02 -8.33
C THR A 909 -62.01 -63.26 -7.14
N LEU A 910 -62.00 -61.93 -7.20
CA LEU A 910 -61.55 -61.09 -6.07
C LEU A 910 -62.47 -61.22 -4.85
N LEU A 911 -63.79 -61.22 -5.04
CA LEU A 911 -64.76 -61.41 -3.94
C LEU A 911 -64.66 -62.79 -3.28
N ASN A 912 -64.23 -63.80 -4.05
CA ASN A 912 -63.98 -65.15 -3.56
C ASN A 912 -62.54 -65.37 -3.09
N LYS A 913 -61.68 -64.35 -3.04
CA LYS A 913 -60.30 -64.51 -2.58
C LYS A 913 -60.27 -64.76 -1.07
N ASN A 914 -59.38 -65.66 -0.64
CA ASN A 914 -59.17 -65.92 0.77
C ASN A 914 -58.64 -64.68 1.49
N ILE A 915 -59.21 -64.35 2.65
CA ILE A 915 -58.73 -63.29 3.54
C ILE A 915 -57.71 -63.89 4.50
N VAL A 916 -56.47 -63.42 4.39
CA VAL A 916 -55.34 -63.91 5.22
C VAL A 916 -55.64 -63.66 6.70
N GLY A 917 -55.45 -64.69 7.53
CA GLY A 917 -55.65 -64.63 8.98
C GLY A 917 -57.10 -64.84 9.44
N ALA A 918 -58.09 -64.85 8.53
CA ALA A 918 -59.50 -65.03 8.91
C ALA A 918 -59.78 -66.43 9.51
N SER A 919 -59.08 -67.47 9.06
CA SER A 919 -59.22 -68.82 9.62
C SER A 919 -58.61 -69.00 11.01
N GLY A 920 -57.81 -68.04 11.47
CA GLY A 920 -57.32 -67.96 12.85
C GLY A 920 -58.38 -67.46 13.85
N ILE A 921 -59.52 -66.96 13.37
CA ILE A 921 -60.64 -66.54 14.23
C ILE A 921 -61.56 -67.74 14.46
N GLU A 922 -61.42 -68.38 15.62
CA GLU A 922 -62.10 -69.64 15.95
C GLU A 922 -63.63 -69.56 15.76
N VAL A 923 -64.28 -68.52 16.28
CA VAL A 923 -65.74 -68.33 16.17
C VAL A 923 -66.22 -68.20 14.72
N LEU A 924 -65.41 -67.58 13.85
CA LEU A 924 -65.74 -67.42 12.43
C LEU A 924 -65.58 -68.74 11.67
N LYS A 925 -64.53 -69.50 12.00
CA LYS A 925 -64.28 -70.84 11.44
C LYS A 925 -65.38 -71.82 11.84
N MET A 926 -65.79 -71.82 13.12
CA MET A 926 -66.92 -72.61 13.62
C MET A 926 -68.22 -72.25 12.91
N TRP A 927 -68.55 -70.95 12.86
CA TRP A 927 -69.74 -70.48 12.14
C TRP A 927 -69.74 -70.92 10.68
N LYS A 928 -68.60 -70.84 9.98
CA LYS A 928 -68.51 -71.27 8.58
C LYS A 928 -68.80 -72.76 8.42
N GLN A 929 -68.28 -73.58 9.33
CA GLN A 929 -68.54 -75.02 9.33
C GLN A 929 -70.02 -75.34 9.54
N GLU A 930 -70.67 -74.67 10.50
CA GLU A 930 -72.11 -74.81 10.76
C GLU A 930 -72.96 -74.32 9.60
N TRP A 931 -72.68 -73.11 9.09
CA TRP A 931 -73.39 -72.54 7.96
C TRP A 931 -73.31 -73.45 6.73
N MET A 932 -72.16 -74.04 6.44
CA MET A 932 -71.99 -74.99 5.34
C MET A 932 -72.80 -76.29 5.54
N LYS A 933 -72.86 -76.82 6.77
CA LYS A 933 -73.73 -77.96 7.10
C LYS A 933 -75.20 -77.62 6.85
N GLU A 934 -75.67 -76.47 7.33
CA GLU A 934 -77.05 -76.01 7.12
C GLU A 934 -77.40 -75.84 5.63
N GLN A 935 -76.46 -75.35 4.80
CA GLN A 935 -76.71 -75.19 3.37
C GLN A 935 -76.85 -76.55 2.66
N ASP A 936 -76.05 -77.54 3.03
CA ASP A 936 -76.14 -78.88 2.44
C ASP A 936 -77.39 -79.63 2.92
N GLU A 937 -77.81 -79.45 4.18
CA GLU A 937 -79.10 -79.94 4.67
C GLU A 937 -80.27 -79.36 3.86
N LYS A 938 -80.28 -78.03 3.61
CA LYS A 938 -81.30 -77.36 2.78
C LYS A 938 -81.31 -77.85 1.32
N LYS A 939 -80.16 -78.24 0.77
CA LYS A 939 -80.07 -78.88 -0.56
C LYS A 939 -80.56 -80.33 -0.57
N SER A 940 -80.41 -81.06 0.53
CA SER A 940 -80.96 -82.42 0.68
C SER A 940 -82.49 -82.43 0.72
N TYR A 941 -83.12 -81.45 1.39
CA TYR A 941 -84.58 -81.34 1.43
C TYR A 941 -85.22 -80.95 0.08
N SER A 942 -84.49 -80.28 -0.81
CA SER A 942 -84.99 -79.87 -2.15
C SER A 942 -84.83 -80.94 -3.24
N LYS A 943 -84.18 -82.08 -2.96
CA LYS A 943 -83.97 -83.20 -3.90
C LYS A 943 -84.84 -84.43 -3.66
N GLN A 944 -85.80 -84.39 -2.72
CA GLN A 944 -86.76 -85.49 -2.56
C GLN A 944 -87.96 -85.34 -3.52
N GLN A 945 -87.69 -85.51 -4.82
CA GLN A 945 -88.65 -86.07 -5.77
C GLN A 945 -87.90 -87.08 -6.64
N GLY A 946 -87.95 -88.35 -6.23
CA GLY A 946 -87.50 -89.50 -7.01
C GLY A 946 -86.10 -90.05 -6.68
N GLY A 947 -86.06 -91.07 -5.80
CA GLY A 947 -85.16 -92.23 -5.89
C GLY A 947 -83.65 -92.06 -5.66
N THR A 948 -83.17 -92.68 -4.57
CA THR A 948 -81.75 -92.99 -4.22
C THR A 948 -80.99 -91.90 -3.47
N LEU A 949 -80.74 -92.15 -2.17
CA LEU A 949 -79.82 -91.39 -1.33
C LEU A 949 -78.37 -91.73 -1.71
N ILE A 950 -77.63 -90.77 -2.27
CA ILE A 950 -76.16 -90.79 -2.27
C ILE A 950 -75.70 -89.84 -1.16
N THR A 951 -75.22 -90.38 -0.04
CA THR A 951 -74.57 -89.59 1.01
C THR A 951 -73.14 -89.26 0.57
N HIS A 952 -72.95 -88.14 -0.12
CA HIS A 952 -71.62 -87.54 -0.23
C HIS A 952 -71.28 -86.86 1.11
N LYS A 953 -70.26 -87.36 1.82
CA LYS A 953 -69.68 -86.67 2.96
C LYS A 953 -68.83 -85.51 2.41
N THR A 954 -69.44 -84.35 2.19
CA THR A 954 -68.73 -83.15 1.71
C THR A 954 -67.73 -82.70 2.78
N VAL A 955 -66.43 -82.75 2.48
CA VAL A 955 -65.40 -82.12 3.33
C VAL A 955 -65.42 -80.63 3.01
N TYR A 956 -65.93 -79.82 3.93
CA TYR A 956 -66.00 -78.38 3.76
C TYR A 956 -64.63 -77.74 3.94
N ASN A 957 -64.21 -76.91 3.00
CA ASN A 957 -63.01 -76.08 3.16
C ASN A 957 -63.30 -74.91 4.12
N THR A 958 -63.11 -75.16 5.41
CA THR A 958 -63.28 -74.17 6.49
C THR A 958 -62.09 -73.22 6.63
N GLU A 959 -60.98 -73.51 5.96
CA GLU A 959 -59.77 -72.67 5.94
C GLU A 959 -59.86 -71.51 4.94
N HIS A 960 -60.66 -71.68 3.88
CA HIS A 960 -60.88 -70.63 2.91
C HIS A 960 -62.00 -69.72 3.37
N ILE A 961 -61.75 -68.51 3.87
CA ILE A 961 -62.77 -67.54 4.28
C ILE A 961 -62.64 -66.29 3.42
N ASN A 962 -63.69 -65.93 2.68
CA ASN A 962 -63.69 -64.73 1.84
C ASN A 962 -64.48 -63.58 2.48
N LEU A 963 -64.48 -62.41 1.82
CA LEU A 963 -65.17 -61.21 2.32
C LEU A 963 -66.67 -61.44 2.55
N LEU A 964 -67.34 -62.18 1.66
CA LEU A 964 -68.77 -62.44 1.77
C LEU A 964 -69.09 -63.32 2.97
N ASP A 965 -68.20 -64.24 3.32
CA ASP A 965 -68.33 -65.08 4.52
C ASP A 965 -68.26 -64.22 5.79
N ILE A 966 -67.30 -63.28 5.86
CA ILE A 966 -67.17 -62.34 6.99
C ILE A 966 -68.42 -61.46 7.12
N ILE A 967 -68.92 -60.91 6.01
CA ILE A 967 -70.13 -60.08 6.01
C ILE A 967 -71.35 -60.89 6.49
N ARG A 968 -71.49 -62.14 6.04
CA ARG A 968 -72.57 -63.04 6.48
C ARG A 968 -72.46 -63.39 7.96
N PHE A 969 -71.25 -63.68 8.44
CA PHE A 969 -70.97 -63.94 9.84
C PHE A 969 -71.43 -62.76 10.71
N LEU A 970 -70.99 -61.54 10.38
CA LEU A 970 -71.31 -60.33 11.16
C LEU A 970 -72.78 -59.92 11.09
N LYS A 971 -73.52 -60.33 10.05
CA LYS A 971 -74.97 -60.08 9.94
C LYS A 971 -75.76 -60.78 11.06
N VAL A 972 -75.35 -61.99 11.45
CA VAL A 972 -76.06 -62.78 12.47
C VAL A 972 -76.13 -62.05 13.82
N PRO A 973 -75.00 -61.64 14.44
CA PRO A 973 -75.03 -60.91 15.70
C PRO A 973 -75.66 -59.51 15.55
N LEU A 974 -75.57 -58.87 14.38
CA LEU A 974 -76.24 -57.60 14.13
C LEU A 974 -77.78 -57.72 14.17
N GLY A 975 -78.33 -58.76 13.54
CA GLY A 975 -79.77 -59.06 13.62
C GLY A 975 -80.23 -59.38 15.05
N ALA A 976 -79.40 -60.10 15.82
CA ALA A 976 -79.65 -60.35 17.24
C ALA A 976 -79.62 -59.04 18.04
N TYR A 977 -78.65 -58.16 17.80
CA TYR A 977 -78.56 -56.84 18.43
C TYR A 977 -79.81 -55.99 18.19
N TYR A 978 -80.32 -55.94 16.95
CA TYR A 978 -81.55 -55.22 16.66
C TYR A 978 -82.73 -55.75 17.47
N ARG A 979 -82.97 -57.07 17.48
CA ARG A 979 -84.05 -57.67 18.29
C ARG A 979 -83.87 -57.42 19.79
N SER A 980 -82.66 -57.61 20.31
CA SER A 980 -82.30 -57.33 21.71
C SER A 980 -82.59 -55.90 22.13
N SER A 981 -82.39 -54.93 21.24
CA SER A 981 -82.67 -53.52 21.52
C SER A 981 -84.15 -53.18 21.69
N HIS A 982 -85.05 -54.07 21.24
CA HIS A 982 -86.52 -53.92 21.39
C HIS A 982 -87.10 -54.73 22.55
N HIS A 983 -86.29 -55.51 23.26
CA HIS A 983 -86.71 -56.18 24.51
C HIS A 983 -86.72 -55.25 25.72
N PHE A 984 -85.97 -54.14 25.66
CA PHE A 984 -85.97 -53.13 26.71
C PHE A 984 -87.32 -52.40 26.76
N LEU A 985 -87.97 -52.42 27.93
CA LEU A 985 -89.17 -51.65 28.22
C LEU A 985 -88.75 -50.28 28.78
N PRO A 986 -88.95 -49.17 28.04
CA PRO A 986 -88.56 -47.86 28.54
C PRO A 986 -89.41 -47.48 29.76
N PRO A 987 -88.83 -46.87 30.81
CA PRO A 987 -89.59 -46.43 31.99
C PRO A 987 -90.57 -45.29 31.65
N LYS A 988 -90.31 -44.54 30.58
CA LYS A 988 -91.17 -43.47 30.07
C LYS A 988 -91.30 -43.57 28.54
N PRO A 989 -92.06 -44.54 28.01
CA PRO A 989 -92.18 -44.74 26.58
C PRO A 989 -92.98 -43.59 25.94
N ARG A 990 -92.61 -43.21 24.71
CA ARG A 990 -93.21 -42.07 23.98
C ARG A 990 -93.91 -42.54 22.71
N SER A 991 -95.11 -42.06 22.45
CA SER A 991 -95.77 -42.30 21.15
C SER A 991 -95.02 -41.58 20.02
N PRO A 992 -94.92 -42.17 18.81
CA PRO A 992 -94.28 -41.51 17.68
C PRO A 992 -95.08 -40.27 17.27
N SER A 993 -94.44 -39.09 17.35
CA SER A 993 -95.13 -37.78 17.25
C SER A 993 -94.88 -37.02 15.95
N ASN A 994 -93.93 -37.49 15.14
CA ASN A 994 -93.62 -36.92 13.82
C ASN A 994 -93.29 -38.05 12.83
N VAL A 995 -93.26 -37.74 11.53
CA VAL A 995 -93.05 -38.72 10.46
C VAL A 995 -91.72 -39.46 10.64
N TYR A 996 -90.68 -38.76 11.10
CA TYR A 996 -89.40 -39.38 11.43
C TYR A 996 -89.54 -40.50 12.49
N GLN A 997 -90.18 -40.21 13.63
CA GLN A 997 -90.41 -41.19 14.69
C GLN A 997 -91.35 -42.30 14.24
N MET A 998 -92.34 -41.99 13.39
CA MET A 998 -93.27 -42.97 12.83
C MET A 998 -92.57 -43.96 11.90
N LEU A 999 -91.66 -43.49 11.04
CA LEU A 999 -90.82 -44.35 10.21
C LEU A 999 -89.88 -45.20 11.06
N GLN A 1000 -89.29 -44.62 12.10
CA GLN A 1000 -88.45 -45.39 13.04
C GLN A 1000 -89.27 -46.42 13.82
N TRP A 1001 -90.52 -46.09 14.16
CA TRP A 1001 -91.45 -47.01 14.80
C TRP A 1001 -91.81 -48.18 13.88
N LEU A 1002 -92.12 -47.92 12.60
CA LEU A 1002 -92.41 -48.97 11.62
C LEU A 1002 -91.20 -49.89 11.42
N LEU A 1003 -90.00 -49.33 11.26
CA LEU A 1003 -88.78 -50.13 11.15
C LEU A 1003 -88.53 -50.95 12.42
N GLY A 1004 -88.64 -50.33 13.59
CA GLY A 1004 -88.43 -50.99 14.87
C GLY A 1004 -89.49 -52.05 15.16
N LEU A 1005 -90.73 -51.88 14.68
CA LEU A 1005 -91.80 -52.86 14.82
C LEU A 1005 -91.34 -54.22 14.29
N TYR A 1006 -90.71 -54.28 13.12
CA TYR A 1006 -90.21 -55.54 12.53
C TYR A 1006 -89.26 -56.33 13.45
N PHE A 1007 -88.46 -55.63 14.24
CA PHE A 1007 -87.53 -56.25 15.19
C PHE A 1007 -88.14 -56.45 16.58
N ASN A 1008 -89.32 -55.88 16.84
CA ASN A 1008 -90.03 -56.00 18.09
C ASN A 1008 -90.79 -57.34 18.19
N PRO A 1009 -90.87 -57.97 19.38
CA PRO A 1009 -91.67 -59.19 19.60
C PRO A 1009 -93.15 -59.07 19.20
N MET A 1010 -93.73 -57.86 19.18
CA MET A 1010 -95.11 -57.62 18.76
C MET A 1010 -95.38 -57.89 17.28
N TYR A 1011 -94.35 -57.87 16.42
CA TYR A 1011 -94.51 -58.09 14.98
C TYR A 1011 -95.11 -59.46 14.67
N GLN A 1012 -94.55 -60.54 15.24
CA GLN A 1012 -95.08 -61.90 15.03
C GLN A 1012 -96.50 -62.04 15.58
N LYS A 1013 -96.82 -61.36 16.69
CA LYS A 1013 -98.17 -61.34 17.25
C LYS A 1013 -99.15 -60.60 16.34
N LEU A 1014 -98.73 -59.53 15.67
CA LEU A 1014 -99.53 -58.81 14.67
C LEU A 1014 -99.74 -59.64 13.41
N GLU A 1015 -98.74 -60.38 12.93
CA GLU A 1015 -98.92 -61.30 11.79
C GLU A 1015 -99.99 -62.36 12.11
N ALA A 1016 -99.91 -62.96 13.31
CA ALA A 1016 -100.92 -63.89 13.79
C ALA A 1016 -102.30 -63.24 13.93
N HIS A 1017 -102.37 -61.99 14.41
CA HIS A 1017 -103.62 -61.26 14.55
C HIS A 1017 -104.25 -60.90 13.19
N ILE A 1018 -103.46 -60.49 12.20
CA ILE A 1018 -103.93 -60.27 10.82
C ILE A 1018 -104.50 -61.57 10.26
N ALA A 1019 -103.83 -62.71 10.44
CA ALA A 1019 -104.36 -64.00 10.03
C ALA A 1019 -105.71 -64.32 10.73
N GLN A 1020 -105.83 -64.03 12.02
CA GLN A 1020 -107.08 -64.19 12.78
C GLN A 1020 -108.19 -63.26 12.27
N LEU A 1021 -107.89 -62.02 11.87
CA LEU A 1021 -108.87 -61.09 11.30
C LEU A 1021 -109.47 -61.66 10.00
N PHE A 1022 -108.65 -62.20 9.10
CA PHE A 1022 -109.13 -62.82 7.86
C PHE A 1022 -109.94 -64.10 8.12
N ALA A 1023 -109.54 -64.91 9.11
CA ALA A 1023 -110.33 -66.05 9.55
C ALA A 1023 -111.69 -65.63 10.15
N GLY A 1024 -111.72 -64.53 10.91
CA GLY A 1024 -112.95 -63.94 11.46
C GLY A 1024 -113.88 -63.40 10.37
N LEU A 1025 -113.34 -62.67 9.38
CA LEU A 1025 -114.10 -62.19 8.23
C LEU A 1025 -114.69 -63.34 7.42
N LYS A 1026 -113.94 -64.44 7.24
CA LYS A 1026 -114.45 -65.66 6.62
C LYS A 1026 -115.70 -66.17 7.33
N ALA A 1027 -115.66 -66.26 8.66
CA ALA A 1027 -116.78 -66.74 9.47
C ALA A 1027 -117.98 -65.76 9.47
N GLN A 1028 -117.73 -64.46 9.58
CA GLN A 1028 -118.77 -63.43 9.65
C GLN A 1028 -119.51 -63.24 8.31
N TYR A 1029 -118.79 -63.26 7.19
CA TYR A 1029 -119.32 -63.02 5.85
C TYR A 1029 -119.48 -64.30 5.01
N LYS A 1030 -119.26 -65.48 5.60
CA LYS A 1030 -119.38 -66.81 4.96
C LYS A 1030 -118.58 -66.95 3.66
N LEU A 1031 -117.34 -66.50 3.66
CA LEU A 1031 -116.43 -66.57 2.50
C LEU A 1031 -115.89 -68.01 2.32
N GLU A 1032 -115.62 -68.45 1.08
CA GLU A 1032 -115.06 -69.79 0.80
C GLU A 1032 -113.65 -69.97 1.37
N HIS A 1033 -112.82 -68.93 1.21
CA HIS A 1033 -111.45 -68.83 1.70
C HIS A 1033 -111.30 -67.60 2.60
N PRO A 1034 -110.30 -67.54 3.50
CA PRO A 1034 -110.02 -66.37 4.32
C PRO A 1034 -109.34 -65.27 3.48
N HIS A 1035 -109.95 -64.90 2.37
CA HIS A 1035 -109.50 -63.87 1.43
C HIS A 1035 -110.64 -62.89 1.15
N LEU A 1036 -110.29 -61.67 0.77
CA LEU A 1036 -111.25 -60.60 0.51
C LEU A 1036 -111.10 -60.09 -0.92
N ASP A 1037 -112.14 -60.17 -1.73
CA ASP A 1037 -112.14 -59.54 -3.05
C ASP A 1037 -112.13 -58.01 -2.90
N VAL A 1038 -111.10 -57.38 -3.45
CA VAL A 1038 -110.89 -55.92 -3.34
C VAL A 1038 -110.52 -55.34 -4.69
N THR A 1039 -111.02 -54.15 -4.99
CA THR A 1039 -110.54 -53.40 -6.15
C THR A 1039 -109.15 -52.84 -5.82
N VAL A 1040 -108.12 -53.31 -6.54
CA VAL A 1040 -106.73 -52.84 -6.35
C VAL A 1040 -106.42 -51.70 -7.32
N PRO A 1041 -106.07 -50.50 -6.84
CA PRO A 1041 -105.58 -49.40 -7.68
C PRO A 1041 -104.36 -49.79 -8.52
N ASP A 1042 -104.22 -49.23 -9.73
CA ASP A 1042 -103.14 -49.57 -10.65
C ASP A 1042 -101.74 -49.39 -10.05
N ASP A 1043 -101.53 -48.39 -9.19
CA ASP A 1043 -100.26 -48.15 -8.50
C ASP A 1043 -99.94 -49.17 -7.40
N LEU A 1044 -100.93 -49.95 -6.95
CA LEU A 1044 -100.79 -51.00 -5.92
C LEU A 1044 -100.77 -52.42 -6.47
N LYS A 1045 -101.13 -52.63 -7.75
CA LYS A 1045 -101.17 -53.96 -8.41
C LYS A 1045 -99.83 -54.71 -8.42
N LYS A 1046 -98.70 -54.04 -8.18
CA LYS A 1046 -97.39 -54.68 -8.05
C LYS A 1046 -97.18 -55.35 -6.68
N TYR A 1047 -97.91 -54.91 -5.66
CA TYR A 1047 -97.67 -55.27 -4.26
C TYR A 1047 -98.81 -56.09 -3.66
N ILE A 1048 -100.03 -55.87 -4.13
CA ILE A 1048 -101.24 -56.54 -3.67
C ILE A 1048 -102.08 -56.93 -4.89
N HIS A 1049 -102.76 -58.07 -4.82
CA HIS A 1049 -103.66 -58.60 -5.83
C HIS A 1049 -105.01 -58.97 -5.19
N SER A 1050 -106.09 -58.95 -5.99
CA SER A 1050 -107.37 -59.54 -5.58
C SER A 1050 -107.37 -61.03 -5.94
N PRO A 1051 -107.86 -61.92 -5.07
CA PRO A 1051 -108.37 -61.66 -3.72
C PRO A 1051 -107.24 -61.38 -2.70
N LEU A 1052 -107.45 -60.42 -1.81
CA LEU A 1052 -106.51 -60.04 -0.76
C LEU A 1052 -106.42 -61.14 0.31
N SER A 1053 -105.21 -61.54 0.69
CA SER A 1053 -104.97 -62.53 1.75
C SER A 1053 -104.15 -61.97 2.91
N SER A 1054 -104.17 -62.67 4.05
CA SER A 1054 -103.30 -62.34 5.18
C SER A 1054 -101.82 -62.37 4.80
N GLU A 1055 -101.38 -63.34 3.99
CA GLU A 1055 -100.01 -63.46 3.49
C GLU A 1055 -99.56 -62.25 2.66
N GLN A 1056 -100.45 -61.73 1.80
CA GLN A 1056 -100.17 -60.52 1.05
C GLN A 1056 -99.99 -59.32 1.99
N LEU A 1057 -100.87 -59.16 2.98
CA LEU A 1057 -100.75 -58.06 3.94
C LEU A 1057 -99.54 -58.16 4.86
N THR A 1058 -99.17 -59.35 5.34
CA THR A 1058 -97.96 -59.53 6.14
C THR A 1058 -96.71 -59.28 5.31
N THR A 1059 -96.71 -59.67 4.03
CA THR A 1059 -95.63 -59.32 3.09
C THR A 1059 -95.52 -57.81 2.87
N VAL A 1060 -96.65 -57.12 2.68
CA VAL A 1060 -96.65 -55.64 2.56
C VAL A 1060 -96.20 -54.99 3.86
N LEU A 1061 -96.68 -55.46 5.02
CA LEU A 1061 -96.27 -54.95 6.32
C LEU A 1061 -94.75 -55.07 6.52
N ARG A 1062 -94.19 -56.25 6.22
CA ARG A 1062 -92.74 -56.47 6.22
C ARG A 1062 -92.03 -55.43 5.34
N ASN A 1063 -92.50 -55.23 4.13
CA ASN A 1063 -91.88 -54.31 3.18
C ASN A 1063 -91.97 -52.86 3.67
N VAL A 1064 -93.10 -52.42 4.21
CA VAL A 1064 -93.28 -51.06 4.76
C VAL A 1064 -92.33 -50.82 5.94
N CYS A 1065 -92.20 -51.80 6.85
CA CYS A 1065 -91.26 -51.71 7.96
C CYS A 1065 -89.82 -51.57 7.45
N LEU A 1066 -89.41 -52.38 6.46
CA LEU A 1066 -88.03 -52.34 5.95
C LEU A 1066 -87.75 -51.12 5.06
N TYR A 1067 -88.69 -50.69 4.20
CA TYR A 1067 -88.57 -49.47 3.39
C TYR A 1067 -88.54 -48.20 4.23
N SER A 1068 -88.99 -48.27 5.48
CA SER A 1068 -88.82 -47.16 6.41
C SER A 1068 -87.34 -46.85 6.65
N GLU A 1069 -86.44 -47.85 6.59
CA GLU A 1069 -85.00 -47.58 6.65
C GLU A 1069 -84.50 -46.84 5.40
N ASP A 1070 -84.83 -47.33 4.20
CA ASP A 1070 -84.43 -46.66 2.95
C ASP A 1070 -84.87 -45.20 2.95
N THR A 1071 -86.08 -44.94 3.44
CA THR A 1071 -86.67 -43.60 3.56
C THR A 1071 -85.90 -42.76 4.58
N LEU A 1072 -85.67 -43.27 5.79
CA LEU A 1072 -84.91 -42.58 6.83
C LEU A 1072 -83.48 -42.26 6.38
N THR A 1073 -82.79 -43.23 5.78
CA THR A 1073 -81.43 -43.10 5.28
C THR A 1073 -81.33 -42.15 4.09
N ALA A 1074 -82.32 -42.14 3.18
CA ALA A 1074 -82.35 -41.19 2.07
C ALA A 1074 -82.45 -39.73 2.54
N PHE A 1075 -83.19 -39.48 3.62
CA PHE A 1075 -83.43 -38.12 4.12
C PHE A 1075 -82.42 -37.62 5.15
N LEU A 1076 -81.94 -38.52 6.02
CA LEU A 1076 -81.03 -38.17 7.12
C LEU A 1076 -79.58 -38.49 6.80
N GLY A 1077 -79.34 -39.24 5.73
CA GLY A 1077 -78.05 -39.84 5.46
C GLY A 1077 -77.78 -41.03 6.38
N ARG A 1078 -76.59 -41.60 6.24
CA ARG A 1078 -76.16 -42.79 6.99
C ARG A 1078 -75.58 -42.46 8.37
N GLY A 1079 -75.30 -41.20 8.64
CA GLY A 1079 -74.77 -40.71 9.92
C GLY A 1079 -73.90 -39.47 9.74
N HIS A 1080 -73.79 -38.67 10.80
CA HIS A 1080 -72.88 -37.52 10.89
C HIS A 1080 -72.42 -37.33 12.34
N ALA A 1081 -71.36 -36.55 12.57
CA ALA A 1081 -70.73 -36.39 13.88
C ALA A 1081 -71.71 -35.95 14.98
N ASP A 1082 -72.58 -34.98 14.68
CA ASP A 1082 -73.61 -34.46 15.60
C ASP A 1082 -74.96 -35.22 15.52
N GLY A 1083 -74.96 -36.41 14.91
CA GLY A 1083 -76.16 -37.06 14.39
C GLY A 1083 -76.37 -38.49 14.86
N ARG A 1084 -77.43 -39.10 14.31
CA ARG A 1084 -77.72 -40.52 14.49
C ARG A 1084 -77.11 -41.32 13.36
N TYR A 1085 -76.42 -42.41 13.68
CA TYR A 1085 -75.96 -43.38 12.69
C TYR A 1085 -77.11 -44.31 12.28
N ALA A 1086 -77.18 -44.71 11.01
CA ALA A 1086 -78.33 -45.43 10.48
C ALA A 1086 -78.58 -46.79 11.15
N VAL A 1087 -77.54 -47.42 11.71
CA VAL A 1087 -77.69 -48.62 12.56
C VAL A 1087 -78.68 -48.41 13.72
N GLU A 1088 -78.83 -47.18 14.22
CA GLU A 1088 -79.72 -46.86 15.33
C GLU A 1088 -81.17 -46.66 14.92
N PHE A 1089 -81.48 -46.57 13.62
CA PHE A 1089 -82.88 -46.57 13.14
C PHE A 1089 -83.55 -47.92 13.40
N TYR A 1090 -82.76 -48.99 13.39
CA TYR A 1090 -83.21 -50.36 13.67
C TYR A 1090 -83.49 -50.62 15.16
N THR A 1091 -83.13 -49.70 16.05
CA THR A 1091 -83.21 -49.88 17.51
C THR A 1091 -84.22 -48.92 18.15
N ASN A 1092 -84.68 -49.23 19.36
CA ASN A 1092 -85.58 -48.35 20.12
C ASN A 1092 -84.85 -47.22 20.86
N SER A 1093 -83.87 -46.59 20.22
CA SER A 1093 -83.05 -45.51 20.80
C SER A 1093 -83.88 -44.29 21.22
N ASP A 1094 -85.02 -44.03 20.57
CA ASP A 1094 -85.95 -42.94 20.92
C ASP A 1094 -86.93 -43.28 22.03
N GLN A 1095 -86.88 -44.49 22.60
CA GLN A 1095 -87.80 -44.95 23.64
C GLN A 1095 -89.26 -44.87 23.18
N LEU A 1096 -89.51 -45.27 21.93
CA LEU A 1096 -90.85 -45.28 21.36
C LEU A 1096 -91.70 -46.39 21.98
N LEU A 1097 -92.98 -46.09 22.16
CA LEU A 1097 -93.98 -46.98 22.72
C LEU A 1097 -94.39 -48.04 21.69
N TYR A 1098 -94.18 -49.32 22.01
CA TYR A 1098 -94.82 -50.44 21.34
C TYR A 1098 -95.84 -51.04 22.30
N PRO A 1099 -97.16 -50.89 22.04
CA PRO A 1099 -98.19 -51.42 22.94
C PRO A 1099 -98.02 -52.92 23.15
N THR A 1100 -98.18 -53.38 24.40
CA THR A 1100 -98.07 -54.80 24.76
C THR A 1100 -99.31 -55.61 24.38
N SER A 1101 -100.46 -54.93 24.23
CA SER A 1101 -101.71 -55.49 23.70
C SER A 1101 -101.67 -55.50 22.16
N VAL A 1102 -102.00 -56.65 21.56
CA VAL A 1102 -101.95 -56.83 20.11
C VAL A 1102 -102.95 -55.94 19.38
N GLY A 1103 -104.17 -55.80 19.89
CA GLY A 1103 -105.19 -54.92 19.30
C GLY A 1103 -104.78 -53.45 19.31
N THR A 1104 -104.30 -52.96 20.46
CA THR A 1104 -103.81 -51.57 20.58
C THR A 1104 -102.58 -51.31 19.70
N CYS A 1105 -101.71 -52.31 19.54
CA CYS A 1105 -100.55 -52.22 18.64
C CYS A 1105 -100.99 -52.18 17.17
N PHE A 1106 -102.02 -52.95 16.81
CA PHE A 1106 -102.61 -52.93 15.46
C PHE A 1106 -103.26 -51.56 15.15
N ASP A 1107 -104.01 -50.98 16.08
CA ASP A 1107 -104.59 -49.64 15.92
C ASP A 1107 -103.50 -48.58 15.71
N MET A 1108 -102.41 -48.65 16.50
CA MET A 1108 -101.26 -47.75 16.36
C MET A 1108 -100.53 -47.96 15.03
N LEU A 1109 -100.41 -49.20 14.55
CA LEU A 1109 -99.84 -49.50 13.23
C LEU A 1109 -100.66 -48.86 12.11
N VAL A 1110 -101.99 -48.95 12.17
CA VAL A 1110 -102.89 -48.36 11.18
C VAL A 1110 -102.78 -46.84 11.18
N ASP A 1111 -102.86 -46.19 12.35
CA ASP A 1111 -102.73 -44.72 12.47
C ASP A 1111 -101.36 -44.24 11.97
N THR A 1112 -100.28 -44.92 12.38
CA THR A 1112 -98.91 -44.62 11.93
C THR A 1112 -98.78 -44.75 10.41
N SER A 1113 -99.31 -45.83 9.84
CA SER A 1113 -99.23 -46.09 8.39
C SER A 1113 -99.97 -45.03 7.57
N PHE A 1114 -101.18 -44.61 8.00
CA PHE A 1114 -101.93 -43.56 7.33
C PHE A 1114 -101.20 -42.20 7.38
N ARG A 1115 -100.62 -41.83 8.53
CA ARG A 1115 -99.88 -40.57 8.67
C ARG A 1115 -98.62 -40.56 7.80
N VAL A 1116 -97.87 -41.65 7.81
CA VAL A 1116 -96.67 -41.81 6.99
C VAL A 1116 -97.02 -41.77 5.50
N TYR A 1117 -98.05 -42.50 5.06
CA TYR A 1117 -98.49 -42.51 3.67
C TYR A 1117 -98.81 -41.10 3.15
N ASN A 1118 -99.65 -40.35 3.87
CA ASN A 1118 -100.06 -39.02 3.44
C ASN A 1118 -98.87 -38.05 3.32
N GLN A 1119 -97.98 -38.08 4.31
CA GLN A 1119 -96.82 -37.19 4.34
C GLN A 1119 -95.78 -37.55 3.27
N LEU A 1120 -95.47 -38.84 3.10
CA LEU A 1120 -94.54 -39.28 2.07
C LEU A 1120 -95.10 -39.10 0.66
N ARG A 1121 -96.41 -39.28 0.45
CA ARG A 1121 -97.05 -39.02 -0.85
C ARG A 1121 -96.95 -37.54 -1.24
N PHE A 1122 -97.10 -36.62 -0.29
CA PHE A 1122 -96.88 -35.20 -0.52
C PHE A 1122 -95.42 -34.93 -0.93
N VAL A 1123 -94.46 -35.42 -0.14
CA VAL A 1123 -93.03 -35.24 -0.45
C VAL A 1123 -92.68 -35.83 -1.81
N TYR A 1124 -93.16 -37.04 -2.12
CA TYR A 1124 -92.96 -37.69 -3.43
C TYR A 1124 -93.50 -36.83 -4.58
N LYS A 1125 -94.69 -36.25 -4.43
CA LYS A 1125 -95.26 -35.35 -5.45
C LYS A 1125 -94.46 -34.06 -5.60
N GLN A 1126 -93.97 -33.49 -4.50
CA GLN A 1126 -93.08 -32.32 -4.58
C GLN A 1126 -91.78 -32.67 -5.31
N CYS A 1127 -91.12 -33.77 -4.96
CA CYS A 1127 -89.86 -34.19 -5.57
C CYS A 1127 -89.96 -34.58 -7.05
N ASN A 1128 -91.15 -34.93 -7.57
CA ASN A 1128 -91.34 -35.25 -8.98
C ASN A 1128 -91.68 -34.05 -9.86
N ASN A 1129 -92.09 -32.93 -9.27
CA ASN A 1129 -92.49 -31.74 -10.00
C ASN A 1129 -91.30 -30.77 -10.11
N GLY A 1130 -91.11 -30.18 -11.29
CA GLY A 1130 -90.11 -29.14 -11.49
C GLY A 1130 -90.45 -27.83 -10.76
N THR A 1131 -89.46 -26.96 -10.63
CA THR A 1131 -89.58 -25.65 -9.95
C THR A 1131 -90.69 -24.76 -10.48
N LYS A 1132 -90.99 -24.84 -11.79
CA LYS A 1132 -92.08 -24.08 -12.44
C LYS A 1132 -93.47 -24.39 -11.88
N SER A 1133 -93.68 -25.57 -11.31
CA SER A 1133 -94.94 -25.99 -10.71
C SER A 1133 -94.91 -25.91 -9.18
N GLY A 1134 -93.95 -25.17 -8.61
CA GLY A 1134 -93.69 -25.12 -7.16
C GLY A 1134 -93.07 -26.40 -6.59
N GLY A 1135 -92.67 -27.34 -7.47
CA GLY A 1135 -92.08 -28.61 -7.08
C GLY A 1135 -90.59 -28.52 -6.78
N TRP A 1136 -90.06 -29.62 -6.24
CA TRP A 1136 -88.72 -29.69 -5.68
C TRP A 1136 -87.73 -30.51 -6.52
N ASN A 1137 -88.14 -31.06 -7.68
CA ASN A 1137 -87.29 -31.95 -8.48
C ASN A 1137 -85.92 -31.35 -8.82
N ASP A 1138 -85.89 -30.07 -9.17
CA ASP A 1138 -84.66 -29.39 -9.60
C ASP A 1138 -83.87 -28.80 -8.42
N CYS A 1139 -84.27 -29.08 -7.18
CA CYS A 1139 -83.70 -28.43 -6.02
C CYS A 1139 -82.47 -29.13 -5.45
N TRP A 1140 -81.58 -28.35 -4.84
CA TRP A 1140 -80.49 -28.86 -4.02
C TRP A 1140 -81.02 -29.35 -2.67
N TYR A 1141 -80.50 -30.49 -2.22
CA TYR A 1141 -80.84 -31.13 -0.95
C TYR A 1141 -79.58 -31.46 -0.14
N GLY A 1142 -79.76 -31.67 1.17
CA GLY A 1142 -78.68 -32.05 2.08
C GLY A 1142 -78.33 -30.96 3.09
N GLN A 1143 -77.26 -31.19 3.84
CA GLN A 1143 -76.86 -30.38 4.99
C GLN A 1143 -76.30 -28.97 4.65
N HIS A 1144 -76.08 -28.68 3.36
CA HIS A 1144 -75.46 -27.44 2.89
C HIS A 1144 -76.46 -26.44 2.26
N VAL A 1145 -77.75 -26.66 2.47
CA VAL A 1145 -78.84 -25.83 1.92
C VAL A 1145 -79.34 -24.85 3.00
N GLY A 1146 -79.38 -23.55 2.68
CA GLY A 1146 -79.58 -22.48 3.67
C GLY A 1146 -81.05 -22.18 4.00
N GLY A 1147 -81.42 -22.34 5.28
CA GLY A 1147 -82.52 -21.60 5.92
C GLY A 1147 -83.94 -22.17 5.83
N SER A 1148 -84.81 -21.76 6.77
CA SER A 1148 -86.24 -22.10 6.85
C SER A 1148 -87.08 -21.48 5.75
N SER A 1149 -86.60 -20.38 5.18
CA SER A 1149 -87.22 -19.61 4.10
C SER A 1149 -86.72 -20.10 2.74
N TRP A 1150 -86.61 -21.42 2.59
CA TRP A 1150 -86.09 -22.05 1.38
C TRP A 1150 -87.06 -21.84 0.21
N ASN A 1151 -86.63 -21.02 -0.75
CA ASN A 1151 -87.10 -21.06 -2.12
C ASN A 1151 -86.06 -21.83 -2.93
N CYS A 1152 -86.49 -22.86 -3.65
CA CYS A 1152 -85.63 -23.78 -4.40
C CYS A 1152 -84.43 -23.07 -5.03
N ASN A 1153 -83.21 -23.45 -4.62
CA ASN A 1153 -81.93 -22.99 -5.18
C ASN A 1153 -81.60 -21.49 -5.04
N THR A 1154 -82.40 -20.70 -4.31
CA THR A 1154 -82.21 -19.24 -4.20
C THR A 1154 -81.33 -18.80 -3.02
N LYS A 1155 -81.15 -19.65 -2.00
CA LYS A 1155 -80.31 -19.36 -0.82
C LYS A 1155 -79.36 -20.54 -0.57
N GLN A 1156 -78.10 -20.35 -0.95
CA GLN A 1156 -77.02 -21.32 -0.75
C GLN A 1156 -76.19 -20.91 0.47
N CYS A 1157 -75.72 -21.85 1.30
CA CYS A 1157 -74.65 -21.55 2.26
C CYS A 1157 -73.37 -21.30 1.42
N ALA A 1158 -72.64 -20.22 1.69
CA ALA A 1158 -71.47 -19.81 0.92
C ALA A 1158 -70.43 -20.95 0.89
N ASN A 1159 -70.18 -21.52 -0.30
CA ASN A 1159 -69.03 -22.37 -0.71
C ASN A 1159 -69.35 -23.43 -1.79
N GLN A 1160 -70.48 -23.35 -2.49
CA GLN A 1160 -70.62 -24.04 -3.79
C GLN A 1160 -70.74 -22.96 -4.87
N ASN A 1161 -69.72 -22.89 -5.74
CA ASN A 1161 -69.52 -21.91 -6.82
C ASN A 1161 -70.77 -21.07 -7.18
N CYS A 1162 -70.88 -19.88 -6.61
CA CYS A 1162 -71.81 -18.85 -7.05
C CYS A 1162 -71.04 -17.55 -7.36
N PRO A 1163 -71.35 -16.85 -8.47
CA PRO A 1163 -70.99 -15.44 -8.59
C PRO A 1163 -71.79 -14.66 -7.54
N GLN A 1164 -71.11 -14.03 -6.59
CA GLN A 1164 -71.76 -13.19 -5.57
C GLN A 1164 -72.49 -12.04 -6.27
N ILE A 1165 -73.81 -11.95 -6.10
CA ILE A 1165 -74.58 -10.73 -6.44
C ILE A 1165 -74.80 -9.99 -5.13
N ALA A 1166 -74.06 -8.89 -4.95
CA ALA A 1166 -74.11 -8.02 -3.79
C ALA A 1166 -75.46 -7.30 -3.72
N ASN A 1167 -76.36 -7.74 -2.84
CA ASN A 1167 -77.47 -6.90 -2.36
C ASN A 1167 -78.11 -7.45 -1.07
N GLN A 1168 -77.39 -7.39 0.06
CA GLN A 1168 -78.02 -7.53 1.38
C GLN A 1168 -77.65 -6.34 2.27
N LYS A 1169 -78.69 -5.58 2.66
CA LYS A 1169 -78.61 -4.45 3.57
C LYS A 1169 -78.37 -4.93 5.01
N THR A 1170 -77.37 -4.37 5.70
CA THR A 1170 -77.72 -3.39 6.73
C THR A 1170 -77.62 -3.71 8.23
N ASN A 1171 -77.48 -4.94 8.72
CA ASN A 1171 -77.73 -5.19 10.16
C ASN A 1171 -76.96 -6.37 10.82
N GLN A 1172 -75.68 -6.59 10.52
CA GLN A 1172 -74.87 -7.58 11.26
C GLN A 1172 -73.61 -6.91 11.83
N SER A 1173 -73.39 -7.07 13.14
CA SER A 1173 -72.24 -6.52 13.88
C SER A 1173 -70.94 -7.21 13.48
N ALA A 1174 -69.84 -6.46 13.51
CA ALA A 1174 -68.55 -6.74 12.85
C ALA A 1174 -67.68 -7.85 13.48
N ASP A 1175 -68.26 -8.80 14.23
CA ASP A 1175 -67.49 -9.78 15.02
C ASP A 1175 -67.55 -11.22 14.46
N GLN A 1176 -68.12 -11.43 13.27
CA GLN A 1176 -68.19 -12.75 12.63
C GLN A 1176 -66.94 -13.04 11.77
N ARG A 1177 -66.08 -13.96 12.24
CA ARG A 1177 -64.95 -14.50 11.46
C ARG A 1177 -65.44 -15.50 10.39
N CYS A 1178 -64.69 -15.68 9.29
CA CYS A 1178 -65.07 -16.49 8.11
C CYS A 1178 -65.38 -17.97 8.40
N ASP A 1179 -64.96 -18.46 9.56
CA ASP A 1179 -65.15 -19.79 10.14
C ASP A 1179 -66.39 -19.91 11.04
N GLN A 1180 -67.02 -18.78 11.41
CA GLN A 1180 -68.40 -18.76 11.87
C GLN A 1180 -69.32 -18.84 10.67
N HIS A 1181 -69.44 -20.05 10.11
CA HIS A 1181 -70.63 -20.37 9.34
C HIS A 1181 -71.84 -19.96 10.19
N PRO A 1182 -72.84 -19.23 9.66
CA PRO A 1182 -74.14 -19.24 10.29
C PRO A 1182 -74.44 -20.72 10.42
N ILE A 1183 -74.63 -21.20 11.66
CA ILE A 1183 -75.09 -22.56 11.89
C ILE A 1183 -76.31 -22.66 10.99
N CYS A 1184 -76.18 -23.35 9.83
CA CYS A 1184 -77.29 -23.61 8.92
C CYS A 1184 -78.13 -24.69 9.64
N GLY A 1185 -78.50 -24.45 10.91
CA GLY A 1185 -79.26 -25.33 11.81
C GLY A 1185 -80.71 -25.45 11.39
N VAL A 1186 -81.02 -24.93 10.20
CA VAL A 1186 -82.35 -24.90 9.64
C VAL A 1186 -82.38 -25.84 8.45
N LYS A 1187 -82.83 -27.05 8.78
CA LYS A 1187 -82.98 -28.24 7.94
C LYS A 1187 -83.72 -27.89 6.64
N SER A 1188 -83.28 -28.46 5.52
CA SER A 1188 -83.99 -28.43 4.23
C SER A 1188 -85.49 -28.76 4.43
N PRO A 1189 -86.41 -28.25 3.61
CA PRO A 1189 -87.84 -28.55 3.75
C PRO A 1189 -88.13 -30.05 3.83
N LEU A 1190 -87.37 -30.87 3.09
CA LEU A 1190 -87.38 -32.32 3.15
C LEU A 1190 -87.11 -32.87 4.57
N ASN A 1191 -86.08 -32.38 5.25
CA ASN A 1191 -85.68 -32.80 6.59
C ASN A 1191 -86.53 -32.11 7.69
N ARG A 1192 -87.11 -30.95 7.38
CA ARG A 1192 -88.12 -30.26 8.21
C ARG A 1192 -89.46 -31.02 8.23
N SER A 1193 -89.98 -31.44 7.07
CA SER A 1193 -91.22 -32.22 6.96
C SER A 1193 -91.19 -33.53 7.75
N LEU A 1194 -90.00 -34.09 7.96
CA LEU A 1194 -89.82 -35.29 8.78
C LEU A 1194 -89.79 -35.00 10.28
N LYS A 1195 -89.21 -33.86 10.70
CA LYS A 1195 -88.89 -33.56 12.10
C LYS A 1195 -89.83 -32.57 12.78
N MET A 1196 -90.54 -31.74 12.03
CA MET A 1196 -91.52 -30.79 12.55
C MET A 1196 -92.93 -31.24 12.16
N GLY A 1197 -93.67 -31.77 13.13
CA GLY A 1197 -95.12 -31.86 13.02
C GLY A 1197 -95.74 -30.48 13.22
N TYR A 1198 -95.60 -29.56 12.26
CA TYR A 1198 -96.27 -28.27 12.35
C TYR A 1198 -97.80 -28.48 12.35
N GLN A 1199 -98.45 -27.86 13.34
CA GLN A 1199 -99.85 -27.47 13.29
C GLN A 1199 -100.08 -26.59 12.05
N ALA A 1200 -101.20 -26.87 11.37
CA ALA A 1200 -101.78 -26.16 10.22
C ALA A 1200 -101.21 -26.45 8.82
N PHE A 1201 -101.53 -27.64 8.29
CA PHE A 1201 -102.42 -27.66 7.12
C PHE A 1201 -103.66 -28.44 7.52
N TYR A 1202 -104.65 -27.70 8.02
CA TYR A 1202 -106.02 -28.20 8.04
C TYR A 1202 -106.39 -28.61 6.62
N LEU A 1203 -106.93 -29.83 6.51
CA LEU A 1203 -107.87 -30.28 5.49
C LEU A 1203 -108.38 -29.15 4.58
N ILE A 1204 -107.95 -29.13 3.32
CA ILE A 1204 -108.85 -28.70 2.25
C ILE A 1204 -109.61 -29.95 1.80
N HIS A 1205 -110.83 -30.02 2.31
CA HIS A 1205 -112.00 -30.79 1.84
C HIS A 1205 -111.82 -32.26 1.45
N LEU A 1206 -112.12 -33.15 2.41
CA LEU A 1206 -113.02 -34.27 2.19
C LEU A 1206 -114.03 -34.36 3.36
N LYS A 1207 -114.86 -33.31 3.52
CA LYS A 1207 -116.24 -33.53 3.97
C LYS A 1207 -116.94 -34.12 2.75
N HIS A 1208 -117.17 -35.44 2.77
CA HIS A 1208 -117.96 -36.28 1.85
C HIS A 1208 -117.20 -37.57 1.51
N LEU A 1209 -117.07 -38.47 2.50
CA LEU A 1209 -117.30 -39.92 2.40
C LEU A 1209 -116.78 -40.58 3.68
N VAL A 1210 -117.51 -40.41 4.78
CA VAL A 1210 -117.59 -41.43 5.82
C VAL A 1210 -119.03 -41.91 5.77
N VAL A 1211 -119.29 -42.91 4.94
CA VAL A 1211 -120.47 -43.76 5.11
C VAL A 1211 -119.97 -45.07 5.69
N SER A 1212 -120.36 -45.27 6.94
CA SER A 1212 -120.52 -46.54 7.63
C SER A 1212 -119.26 -47.38 7.91
N LEU A 1213 -118.77 -47.27 9.14
CA LEU A 1213 -118.58 -48.43 10.02
C LEU A 1213 -118.53 -47.93 11.46
N ARG A 1214 -119.73 -47.69 12.03
CA ARG A 1214 -119.91 -47.67 13.48
C ARG A 1214 -119.86 -49.12 13.95
N VAL A 1215 -118.87 -49.47 14.75
CA VAL A 1215 -119.01 -50.58 15.71
C VAL A 1215 -118.94 -49.97 17.10
N GLN A 1216 -120.11 -49.82 17.71
CA GLN A 1216 -120.31 -49.53 19.13
C GLN A 1216 -120.17 -50.84 19.91
N CYS A 1217 -119.34 -50.86 20.96
CA CYS A 1217 -119.59 -51.58 22.23
C CYS A 1217 -118.51 -51.24 23.28
N PRO A 1218 -118.76 -51.44 24.59
CA PRO A 1218 -118.88 -50.33 25.55
C PRO A 1218 -117.94 -50.46 26.78
N THR A 1219 -117.92 -49.42 27.63
CA THR A 1219 -117.70 -49.39 29.10
C THR A 1219 -116.91 -50.54 29.75
N THR A 1220 -115.92 -50.42 30.63
CA THR A 1220 -115.48 -49.41 31.61
C THR A 1220 -114.31 -50.09 32.35
N LEU A 1221 -113.21 -49.41 32.68
CA LEU A 1221 -112.69 -49.34 34.06
C LEU A 1221 -111.42 -48.50 34.16
N GLU A 1222 -111.38 -47.78 35.28
CA GLU A 1222 -110.51 -46.69 35.67
C GLU A 1222 -109.06 -47.13 35.92
N SER A 1223 -108.09 -46.30 35.52
CA SER A 1223 -106.97 -45.98 36.41
C SER A 1223 -106.41 -44.60 36.06
N ARG A 1224 -106.32 -43.76 37.10
CA ARG A 1224 -105.92 -42.35 37.05
C ARG A 1224 -104.41 -42.23 36.81
N VAL A 1225 -104.02 -41.56 35.73
CA VAL A 1225 -102.81 -40.72 35.68
C VAL A 1225 -103.17 -39.47 34.88
N SER A 1226 -103.07 -38.33 35.53
CA SER A 1226 -103.37 -36.98 35.05
C SER A 1226 -102.52 -36.57 33.83
N LEU A 1227 -103.16 -36.40 32.67
CA LEU A 1227 -102.64 -35.67 31.52
C LEU A 1227 -103.36 -34.31 31.45
N PRO A 1228 -102.65 -33.16 31.54
CA PRO A 1228 -103.27 -31.85 31.49
C PRO A 1228 -103.47 -31.42 30.03
N TRP A 1229 -104.66 -31.66 29.47
CA TRP A 1229 -105.11 -31.02 28.24
C TRP A 1229 -106.48 -30.37 28.49
N ALA A 1230 -106.47 -29.28 29.28
CA ALA A 1230 -107.57 -28.35 29.34
C ALA A 1230 -107.36 -27.26 28.28
N LEU A 1231 -108.18 -27.29 27.23
CA LEU A 1231 -108.46 -26.13 26.38
C LEU A 1231 -109.25 -25.09 27.21
N PRO A 1232 -108.88 -23.81 27.22
CA PRO A 1232 -109.84 -22.76 27.55
C PRO A 1232 -110.65 -22.42 26.28
N ILE A 1233 -111.96 -22.63 26.37
CA ILE A 1233 -112.94 -21.90 25.56
C ILE A 1233 -113.16 -20.56 26.28
N LEU A 1234 -112.91 -19.42 25.62
CA LEU A 1234 -113.81 -18.26 25.57
C LEU A 1234 -113.19 -17.05 24.85
N ALA A 1235 -113.90 -16.64 23.80
CA ALA A 1235 -114.13 -15.29 23.28
C ALA A 1235 -112.97 -14.30 23.07
N MET A 1236 -112.87 -13.86 21.80
CA MET A 1236 -112.02 -12.82 21.18
C MET A 1236 -110.61 -13.26 20.74
#